data_AF-A0A7X6XPN7-F1
#
_entry.id   AF-A0A7X6XPN7-F1
#
_cell.length_a   1.000
_cell.length_b   1.000
_cell.length_c   1.000
_cell.angle_alpha   90.00
_cell.angle_beta   90.00
_cell.angle_gamma   90.00
#
_symmetry.space_group_name_H-M   'P 1'
#
loop_
_entity.id
_entity.type
_entity.pdbx_description
1 polymer ?
#
loop_
_entity_poly.entity_id
_entity_poly.type
_entity_poly.pdbx_seq_one_letter_code
_entity_poly.pdbx_strand_id
1 'polypeptide(L)'
;MLRMMLPFFILAGAANAQAAPRALSTDRFANVFVEGQPVRITVAAGEAVDLVLRDLDGKEQARRAVPAATAPTTLDLGPVAPGYYDAVAGEATLPLVVILDPAKRVSGESRLATDNAMSWLVPPEQFEPMAELLRQVGFGWVRERLSWGEVEPERGRYDWGRYDRSATALAQRGIKVYQILHDSPKWSRADGDTRATPDDLRDVYRLARALARQFRGRVQAWELWNEPDIGFFSHTASECAALQKAAFLGFRAEDPDQLVLGPSMAMGASTFAEHLLANGTGHYLDVWNYHIYADPSAYAQRHAGFQALLARHRVAVPSWVTEAGDPVQGAGGILTRESRAHQAAFLSRAYPQALAMGVERHFWFVFPFYREGNTGWGLFEPNQEAPYPGLAAMATATYALGRGDFLGKIAVPGDEARALTFARGDGTAAVAVWREADTPAEVALPLAWSQVREARTHLGTPIPAGTGPVRVSVARAAVYFLVAQSALRGKVTRPSTPPRVRPAAAPGLPAVVVRLRLAEARVDKGADLYVMDAGQSLSLMAEAYNFGSAPVEGRLTLEAPDGWSLDRKQAPVRLAPGERVAVPVRLTAPQQFGSAEVRLVAAAGRRRSAPALLSVQTDPNTAQARETRALDLERVERWAHNIANGGSMEVAAGAEGGVRFDFTFRAEGDNWAYPETLCEPPLDLSAFNALRFEYRTSVADSGPVRLMLVEPEGAAYYTSGGLPGTTAWRSATIPFDSLAYLTLSPADPNQKLDTDRIARIRFGANCKPLELTLEVRNIVAVRL
;
A
#
# COMPACT_ATOMS: atom_id res chain seq x y z
N MET A 1 5.46 -9.86 0.05
CA MET A 1 5.21 -10.82 -1.04
C MET A 1 4.12 -10.25 -1.98
N LEU A 2 4.27 -8.99 -2.42
CA LEU A 2 3.38 -8.36 -3.41
C LEU A 2 4.12 -8.41 -4.75
N ARG A 3 3.70 -9.29 -5.67
CA ARG A 3 4.22 -9.35 -7.05
C ARG A 3 3.06 -9.31 -8.03
N MET A 4 3.21 -8.41 -9.00
CA MET A 4 2.56 -8.39 -10.32
C MET A 4 1.06 -8.08 -10.37
N MET A 5 0.73 -6.78 -10.32
CA MET A 5 -0.27 -6.26 -11.25
C MET A 5 0.38 -6.22 -12.64
N LEU A 6 0.22 -7.30 -13.42
CA LEU A 6 0.41 -7.21 -14.87
C LEU A 6 -0.71 -6.34 -15.46
N PRO A 7 -0.50 -5.68 -16.61
CA PRO A 7 -1.58 -5.01 -17.32
C PRO A 7 -2.70 -6.02 -17.56
N PHE A 8 -3.89 -5.69 -17.05
CA PHE A 8 -5.09 -6.49 -17.20
C PHE A 8 -5.38 -6.69 -18.69
N PHE A 9 -5.04 -7.85 -19.23
CA PHE A 9 -5.82 -8.39 -20.34
C PHE A 9 -7.11 -8.90 -19.73
N ILE A 10 -8.18 -8.10 -19.85
CA ILE A 10 -9.54 -8.60 -19.75
C ILE A 10 -9.66 -9.66 -20.85
N LEU A 11 -9.52 -10.93 -20.48
CA LEU A 11 -10.09 -12.01 -21.27
C LEU A 11 -11.61 -11.82 -21.19
N ALA A 12 -12.13 -11.03 -22.13
CA ALA A 12 -13.54 -10.96 -22.45
C ALA A 12 -13.96 -12.32 -23.03
N GLY A 13 -14.07 -13.31 -22.15
CA GLY A 13 -14.73 -14.57 -22.44
C GLY A 13 -16.22 -14.39 -22.28
N ALA A 14 -16.86 -13.70 -23.23
CA ALA A 14 -18.29 -13.87 -23.45
C ALA A 14 -18.47 -15.21 -24.16
N ALA A 15 -18.73 -16.26 -23.39
CA ALA A 15 -19.33 -17.49 -23.89
C ALA A 15 -20.40 -17.92 -22.91
N ASN A 16 -21.65 -17.73 -23.35
CA ASN A 16 -22.87 -18.25 -22.76
C ASN A 16 -22.77 -19.77 -22.53
N ALA A 17 -22.22 -20.19 -21.40
CA ALA A 17 -22.60 -21.46 -20.81
C ALA A 17 -23.93 -21.20 -20.10
N GLN A 18 -25.00 -21.82 -20.57
CA GLN A 18 -26.25 -21.84 -19.84
C GLN A 18 -25.96 -22.56 -18.52
N ALA A 19 -25.71 -21.78 -17.46
CA ALA A 19 -25.34 -22.31 -16.15
C ALA A 19 -26.41 -23.30 -15.72
N ALA A 20 -25.99 -24.49 -15.28
CA ALA A 20 -26.92 -25.45 -14.69
C ALA A 20 -27.73 -24.75 -13.60
N PRO A 21 -29.06 -25.00 -13.50
CA PRO A 21 -29.87 -24.36 -12.48
C PRO A 21 -29.27 -24.64 -11.11
N ARG A 22 -28.93 -23.57 -10.36
CA ARG A 22 -28.42 -23.72 -8.99
C ARG A 22 -29.48 -24.41 -8.13
N ALA A 23 -29.05 -25.32 -7.26
CA ALA A 23 -29.92 -25.98 -6.32
C ALA A 23 -30.65 -25.00 -5.38
N LEU A 24 -30.02 -23.86 -5.08
CA LEU A 24 -30.56 -22.76 -4.28
C LEU A 24 -30.30 -21.42 -4.97
N SER A 25 -31.26 -20.50 -4.92
CA SER A 25 -31.13 -19.13 -5.44
C SER A 25 -32.02 -18.13 -4.70
N THR A 26 -31.74 -16.84 -4.86
CA THR A 26 -32.60 -15.74 -4.40
C THR A 26 -32.96 -14.81 -5.54
N ASP A 27 -33.95 -13.94 -5.32
CA ASP A 27 -34.33 -12.84 -6.23
C ASP A 27 -33.51 -11.56 -6.01
N ARG A 28 -32.51 -11.61 -5.12
CA ARG A 28 -31.69 -10.46 -4.73
C ARG A 28 -30.30 -10.54 -5.33
N PHE A 29 -29.79 -9.37 -5.75
CA PHE A 29 -28.41 -9.24 -6.16
C PHE A 29 -27.47 -9.68 -5.01
N ALA A 30 -26.52 -10.55 -5.33
CA ALA A 30 -25.54 -11.10 -4.39
C ALA A 30 -26.14 -11.72 -3.11
N ASN A 31 -27.39 -12.20 -3.14
CA ASN A 31 -28.12 -12.74 -1.98
C ASN A 31 -28.14 -11.78 -0.77
N VAL A 32 -28.24 -10.47 -1.01
CA VAL A 32 -28.31 -9.46 0.05
C VAL A 32 -29.75 -8.99 0.26
N PHE A 33 -30.21 -9.06 1.51
CA PHE A 33 -31.52 -8.60 1.95
C PHE A 33 -31.38 -7.42 2.93
N VAL A 34 -32.41 -6.59 3.02
CA VAL A 34 -32.46 -5.49 3.99
C VAL A 34 -33.35 -5.89 5.18
N GLU A 35 -32.95 -5.50 6.40
CA GLU A 35 -33.71 -5.71 7.64
C GLU A 35 -35.19 -5.39 7.47
N GLY A 36 -36.06 -6.32 7.88
CA GLY A 36 -37.52 -6.21 7.73
C GLY A 36 -38.07 -6.72 6.41
N GLN A 37 -37.25 -6.91 5.37
CA GLN A 37 -37.68 -7.61 4.16
C GLN A 37 -37.77 -9.13 4.42
N PRO A 38 -38.75 -9.82 3.81
CA PRO A 38 -38.80 -11.28 3.88
C PRO A 38 -37.62 -11.90 3.13
N VAL A 39 -36.99 -12.89 3.75
CA VAL A 39 -35.96 -13.72 3.11
C VAL A 39 -36.67 -14.80 2.30
N ARG A 40 -36.52 -14.74 0.97
CA ARG A 40 -37.10 -15.70 0.04
C ARG A 40 -36.01 -16.47 -0.68
N ILE A 41 -36.14 -17.80 -0.66
CA ILE A 41 -35.17 -18.71 -1.26
C ILE A 41 -35.92 -19.66 -2.17
N THR A 42 -35.42 -19.80 -3.39
CA THR A 42 -35.92 -20.75 -4.38
C THR A 42 -35.06 -22.00 -4.34
N VAL A 43 -35.69 -23.14 -4.10
CA VAL A 43 -35.09 -24.47 -4.17
C VAL A 43 -35.44 -25.07 -5.52
N ALA A 44 -34.43 -25.63 -6.21
CA ALA A 44 -34.65 -26.29 -7.51
C ALA A 44 -35.62 -27.48 -7.38
N ALA A 45 -36.19 -27.89 -8.52
CA ALA A 45 -37.01 -29.10 -8.59
C ALA A 45 -36.23 -30.32 -8.09
N GLY A 46 -36.88 -31.19 -7.31
CA GLY A 46 -36.21 -32.31 -6.66
C GLY A 46 -37.09 -33.05 -5.64
N GLU A 47 -36.46 -33.92 -4.87
CA GLU A 47 -37.09 -34.65 -3.77
C GLU A 47 -37.42 -33.71 -2.60
N ALA A 48 -38.24 -34.20 -1.67
CA ALA A 48 -38.57 -33.45 -0.47
C ALA A 48 -37.31 -33.23 0.39
N VAL A 49 -37.08 -32.01 0.82
CA VAL A 49 -35.89 -31.61 1.59
C VAL A 49 -36.27 -30.52 2.60
N ASP A 50 -35.54 -30.44 3.71
CA ASP A 50 -35.67 -29.28 4.61
C ASP A 50 -34.74 -28.16 4.16
N LEU A 51 -35.31 -26.97 3.98
CA LEU A 51 -34.55 -25.73 3.88
C LEU A 51 -34.29 -25.20 5.29
N VAL A 52 -33.02 -25.13 5.68
CA VAL A 52 -32.58 -24.68 7.00
C VAL A 52 -31.69 -23.46 6.86
N LEU A 53 -32.00 -22.39 7.58
CA LEU A 53 -31.17 -21.19 7.66
C LEU A 53 -30.31 -21.25 8.93
N ARG A 54 -28.99 -21.22 8.78
CA ARG A 54 -28.02 -21.27 9.88
C ARG A 54 -27.19 -20.01 9.93
N ASP A 55 -26.88 -19.50 11.13
CA ASP A 55 -25.95 -18.38 11.28
C ASP A 55 -24.47 -18.81 11.13
N LEU A 56 -23.54 -17.86 11.30
CA LEU A 56 -22.10 -18.11 11.18
C LEU A 56 -21.58 -19.13 12.21
N ASP A 57 -22.23 -19.25 13.37
CA ASP A 57 -21.91 -20.24 14.41
C ASP A 57 -22.58 -21.60 14.15
N GLY A 58 -23.35 -21.72 13.06
CA GLY A 58 -24.04 -22.94 12.64
C GLY A 58 -25.39 -23.15 13.36
N LYS A 59 -25.86 -22.17 14.14
CA LYS A 59 -27.13 -22.26 14.87
C LYS A 59 -28.30 -22.02 13.92
N GLU A 60 -29.28 -22.91 13.99
CA GLU A 60 -30.52 -22.82 13.22
C GLU A 60 -31.37 -21.59 13.64
N GLN A 61 -31.78 -20.81 12.64
CA GLN A 61 -32.60 -19.61 12.80
C GLN A 61 -34.00 -19.79 12.22
N ALA A 62 -34.12 -20.59 11.16
CA ALA A 62 -35.39 -20.91 10.52
C ALA A 62 -35.31 -22.26 9.80
N ARG A 63 -36.46 -22.93 9.68
CA ARG A 63 -36.63 -24.17 8.91
C ARG A 63 -37.96 -24.16 8.17
N ARG A 64 -37.98 -24.67 6.95
CA ARG A 64 -39.20 -24.96 6.19
C ARG A 64 -39.04 -26.29 5.45
N ALA A 65 -40.07 -27.12 5.51
CA ALA A 65 -40.17 -28.30 4.68
C ALA A 65 -40.42 -27.88 3.22
N VAL A 66 -39.63 -28.42 2.30
CA VAL A 66 -39.81 -28.26 0.85
C VAL A 66 -40.37 -29.58 0.34
N PRO A 67 -41.60 -29.61 -0.20
CA PRO A 67 -42.16 -30.83 -0.76
C PRO A 67 -41.41 -31.22 -2.04
N ALA A 68 -41.47 -32.51 -2.39
CA ALA A 68 -40.99 -32.96 -3.70
C ALA A 68 -41.77 -32.23 -4.80
N ALA A 69 -41.05 -31.67 -5.78
CA ALA A 69 -41.62 -30.84 -6.82
C ALA A 69 -40.89 -31.03 -8.15
N THR A 70 -41.64 -31.01 -9.25
CA THR A 70 -41.09 -31.06 -10.62
C THR A 70 -40.69 -29.69 -11.16
N ALA A 71 -40.94 -28.63 -10.39
CA ALA A 71 -40.56 -27.24 -10.69
C ALA A 71 -39.93 -26.58 -9.45
N PRO A 72 -39.11 -25.52 -9.63
CA PRO A 72 -38.53 -24.79 -8.49
C PRO A 72 -39.61 -24.25 -7.54
N THR A 73 -39.36 -24.36 -6.24
CA THR A 73 -40.29 -23.90 -5.20
C THR A 73 -39.65 -22.74 -4.42
N THR A 74 -40.33 -21.59 -4.38
CA THR A 74 -39.89 -20.43 -3.58
C THR A 74 -40.53 -20.44 -2.20
N LEU A 75 -39.70 -20.42 -1.16
CA LEU A 75 -40.11 -20.46 0.24
C LEU A 75 -39.88 -19.09 0.86
N ASP A 76 -40.88 -18.58 1.58
CA ASP A 76 -40.76 -17.35 2.37
C ASP A 76 -40.43 -17.71 3.83
N LEU A 77 -39.23 -17.34 4.28
CA LEU A 77 -38.78 -17.54 5.66
C LEU A 77 -39.25 -16.42 6.60
N GLY A 78 -39.88 -15.38 6.07
CA GLY A 78 -40.19 -14.15 6.78
C GLY A 78 -38.98 -13.26 7.00
N PRO A 79 -39.13 -12.16 7.75
CA PRO A 79 -38.00 -11.31 8.11
C PRO A 79 -37.05 -12.04 9.06
N VAL A 80 -35.76 -11.93 8.79
CA VAL A 80 -34.68 -12.44 9.65
C VAL A 80 -33.90 -11.26 10.20
N ALA A 81 -33.31 -11.41 11.39
CA ALA A 81 -32.45 -10.37 11.97
C ALA A 81 -31.25 -10.07 11.05
N PRO A 82 -30.63 -8.88 11.16
CA PRO A 82 -29.37 -8.62 10.47
C PRO A 82 -28.27 -9.60 10.88
N GLY A 83 -27.52 -10.08 9.89
CA GLY A 83 -26.50 -11.11 10.08
C GLY A 83 -26.06 -11.76 8.77
N TYR A 84 -25.12 -12.70 8.90
CA TYR A 84 -24.72 -13.62 7.84
C TYR A 84 -25.39 -14.98 8.08
N TYR A 85 -25.87 -15.61 7.02
CA TYR A 85 -26.54 -16.90 7.08
C TYR A 85 -26.14 -17.81 5.92
N ASP A 86 -26.09 -19.11 6.20
CA ASP A 86 -26.06 -20.17 5.20
C ASP A 86 -27.46 -20.77 5.10
N ALA A 87 -28.08 -20.69 3.92
CA ALA A 87 -29.27 -21.46 3.59
C ALA A 87 -28.85 -22.85 3.09
N VAL A 88 -29.31 -23.91 3.74
CA VAL A 88 -28.90 -25.29 3.48
C VAL A 88 -30.11 -26.12 3.08
N ALA A 89 -30.00 -26.85 1.97
CA ALA A 89 -30.98 -27.86 1.55
C ALA A 89 -30.23 -29.07 0.97
N GLY A 90 -30.26 -30.19 1.69
CA GLY A 90 -29.43 -31.35 1.34
C GLY A 90 -27.94 -30.99 1.40
N GLU A 91 -27.21 -31.23 0.32
CA GLU A 91 -25.79 -30.85 0.18
C GLU A 91 -25.59 -29.41 -0.33
N ALA A 92 -26.66 -28.75 -0.80
CA ALA A 92 -26.57 -27.40 -1.31
C ALA A 92 -26.50 -26.38 -0.17
N THR A 93 -25.58 -25.42 -0.29
CA THR A 93 -25.45 -24.28 0.62
C THR A 93 -25.45 -22.98 -0.18
N LEU A 94 -26.25 -22.01 0.24
CA LEU A 94 -26.31 -20.66 -0.34
C LEU A 94 -26.02 -19.61 0.75
N PRO A 95 -24.84 -18.97 0.72
CA PRO A 95 -24.55 -17.83 1.58
C PRO A 95 -25.46 -16.64 1.27
N LEU A 96 -25.95 -15.98 2.31
CA LEU A 96 -26.72 -14.74 2.21
C LEU A 96 -26.43 -13.80 3.39
N VAL A 97 -26.69 -12.51 3.19
CA VAL A 97 -26.54 -11.48 4.23
C VAL A 97 -27.83 -10.69 4.36
N VAL A 98 -28.25 -10.45 5.59
CA VAL A 98 -29.28 -9.44 5.92
C VAL A 98 -28.56 -8.23 6.51
N ILE A 99 -28.56 -7.10 5.79
CA ILE A 99 -27.98 -5.84 6.26
C ILE A 99 -29.01 -5.00 7.02
N LEU A 100 -28.53 -4.10 7.88
CA LEU A 100 -29.40 -3.16 8.58
C LEU A 100 -30.14 -2.24 7.60
N ASP A 101 -31.36 -1.84 7.98
CA ASP A 101 -32.19 -0.93 7.19
C ASP A 101 -31.46 0.41 6.94
N PRO A 102 -31.16 0.76 5.67
CA PRO A 102 -30.52 2.03 5.33
C PRO A 102 -31.27 3.25 5.85
N ALA A 103 -32.61 3.18 6.01
CA ALA A 103 -33.41 4.28 6.54
C ALA A 103 -33.14 4.57 8.03
N LYS A 104 -32.54 3.64 8.77
CA LYS A 104 -32.15 3.83 10.18
C LYS A 104 -30.77 4.49 10.35
N ARG A 105 -30.04 4.73 9.26
CA ARG A 105 -28.71 5.34 9.31
C ARG A 105 -28.80 6.82 9.64
N VAL A 106 -27.82 7.30 10.41
CA VAL A 106 -27.72 8.73 10.73
C VAL A 106 -27.30 9.49 9.47
N SER A 107 -27.98 10.60 9.18
CA SER A 107 -27.64 11.48 8.08
C SER A 107 -26.29 12.16 8.30
N GLY A 108 -25.54 12.37 7.22
CA GLY A 108 -24.24 13.03 7.25
C GLY A 108 -23.19 12.24 6.49
N GLU A 109 -22.05 12.86 6.28
CA GLU A 109 -20.96 12.23 5.54
C GLU A 109 -20.18 11.27 6.45
N SER A 110 -20.37 9.96 6.21
CA SER A 110 -19.58 8.94 6.88
C SER A 110 -18.13 9.02 6.45
N ARG A 111 -17.22 8.86 7.42
CA ARG A 111 -15.78 8.74 7.20
C ARG A 111 -15.36 7.32 6.78
N LEU A 112 -16.28 6.36 6.84
CA LEU A 112 -16.06 5.00 6.38
C LEU A 112 -16.29 4.93 4.88
N ALA A 113 -15.35 4.31 4.18
CA ALA A 113 -15.39 4.18 2.74
C ALA A 113 -14.82 2.81 2.31
N THR A 114 -14.92 2.48 1.03
CA THR A 114 -14.36 1.22 0.51
C THR A 114 -13.68 1.43 -0.82
N ASP A 115 -12.60 0.70 -1.03
CA ASP A 115 -12.14 0.45 -2.38
C ASP A 115 -13.18 -0.42 -3.09
N ASN A 116 -13.56 -0.02 -4.30
CA ASN A 116 -14.63 -0.64 -5.06
C ASN A 116 -14.12 -1.17 -6.39
N ALA A 117 -13.33 -0.39 -7.14
CA ALA A 117 -12.72 -0.83 -8.40
C ALA A 117 -13.72 -1.46 -9.40
N MET A 118 -15.01 -1.12 -9.34
CA MET A 118 -16.04 -1.87 -10.07
C MET A 118 -15.85 -1.75 -11.58
N SER A 119 -15.31 -0.61 -12.03
CA SER A 119 -14.90 -0.39 -13.42
C SER A 119 -13.89 -1.41 -13.94
N TRP A 120 -13.18 -2.13 -13.08
CA TRP A 120 -12.18 -3.16 -13.45
C TRP A 120 -12.64 -4.58 -13.10
N LEU A 121 -13.39 -4.74 -12.01
CA LEU A 121 -13.67 -6.04 -11.39
C LEU A 121 -15.10 -6.56 -11.58
N VAL A 122 -16.00 -5.70 -12.05
CA VAL A 122 -17.43 -6.00 -12.15
C VAL A 122 -17.86 -5.84 -13.61
N PRO A 123 -18.67 -6.76 -14.16
CA PRO A 123 -19.17 -6.60 -15.51
C PRO A 123 -20.17 -5.42 -15.59
N PRO A 124 -20.19 -4.64 -16.69
CA PRO A 124 -20.97 -3.38 -16.75
C PRO A 124 -22.47 -3.50 -16.48
N GLU A 125 -23.09 -4.66 -16.75
CA GLU A 125 -24.50 -4.94 -16.45
C GLU A 125 -24.81 -5.04 -14.95
N GLN A 126 -23.78 -5.19 -14.10
CA GLN A 126 -23.91 -5.23 -12.65
C GLN A 126 -23.57 -3.90 -11.97
N PHE A 127 -23.28 -2.83 -12.71
CA PHE A 127 -22.87 -1.55 -12.11
C PHE A 127 -23.97 -0.94 -11.23
N GLU A 128 -25.18 -0.88 -11.75
CA GLU A 128 -26.35 -0.30 -11.09
C GLU A 128 -26.76 -1.05 -9.81
N PRO A 129 -26.85 -2.40 -9.80
CA PRO A 129 -27.11 -3.14 -8.57
C PRO A 129 -25.93 -3.09 -7.59
N MET A 130 -24.67 -3.07 -8.06
CA MET A 130 -23.50 -2.90 -7.19
C MET A 130 -23.51 -1.53 -6.50
N ALA A 131 -23.79 -0.45 -7.24
CA ALA A 131 -23.87 0.90 -6.71
C ALA A 131 -25.05 1.06 -5.73
N GLU A 132 -26.17 0.38 -5.97
CA GLU A 132 -27.27 0.31 -5.00
C GLU A 132 -26.88 -0.45 -3.73
N LEU A 133 -26.16 -1.57 -3.84
CA LEU A 133 -25.67 -2.31 -2.69
C LEU A 133 -24.71 -1.48 -1.82
N LEU A 134 -23.76 -0.76 -2.43
CA LEU A 134 -22.88 0.18 -1.73
C LEU A 134 -23.66 1.24 -0.93
N ARG A 135 -24.71 1.81 -1.55
CA ARG A 135 -25.61 2.78 -0.91
C ARG A 135 -26.35 2.16 0.28
N GLN A 136 -26.87 0.94 0.14
CA GLN A 136 -27.58 0.25 1.22
C GLN A 136 -26.64 -0.11 2.39
N VAL A 137 -25.40 -0.52 2.08
CA VAL A 137 -24.34 -0.73 3.08
C VAL A 137 -23.95 0.57 3.77
N GLY A 138 -24.23 1.74 3.18
CA GLY A 138 -24.08 3.04 3.81
C GLY A 138 -22.76 3.75 3.47
N PHE A 139 -22.11 3.37 2.37
CA PHE A 139 -20.92 4.08 1.90
C PHE A 139 -21.28 5.39 1.22
N GLY A 140 -20.68 6.48 1.70
CA GLY A 140 -20.77 7.80 1.07
C GLY A 140 -19.61 8.09 0.12
N TRP A 141 -18.52 7.32 0.21
CA TRP A 141 -17.34 7.42 -0.66
C TRP A 141 -16.89 6.05 -1.12
N VAL A 142 -16.42 5.98 -2.35
CA VAL A 142 -15.67 4.85 -2.89
C VAL A 142 -14.42 5.29 -3.63
N ARG A 143 -13.47 4.37 -3.72
CA ARG A 143 -12.34 4.46 -4.64
C ARG A 143 -12.62 3.69 -5.92
N GLU A 144 -12.45 4.36 -7.06
CA GLU A 144 -12.53 3.77 -8.39
C GLU A 144 -11.19 3.84 -9.13
N ARG A 145 -11.01 2.99 -10.15
CA ARG A 145 -9.78 2.94 -10.97
C ARG A 145 -10.04 3.25 -12.43
N LEU A 146 -9.09 3.93 -13.06
CA LEU A 146 -9.10 4.27 -14.48
C LEU A 146 -7.69 4.10 -15.05
N SER A 147 -7.59 3.56 -16.27
CA SER A 147 -6.31 3.46 -16.98
C SER A 147 -6.18 4.64 -17.95
N TRP A 148 -5.08 5.38 -17.86
CA TRP A 148 -4.83 6.50 -18.79
C TRP A 148 -4.79 5.99 -20.25
N GLY A 149 -4.08 4.90 -20.52
CA GLY A 149 -3.97 4.36 -21.88
C GLY A 149 -5.27 3.86 -22.48
N GLU A 150 -6.24 3.50 -21.67
CA GLU A 150 -7.57 3.15 -22.17
C GLU A 150 -8.44 4.38 -22.42
N VAL A 151 -8.36 5.41 -21.57
CA VAL A 151 -9.18 6.62 -21.77
C VAL A 151 -8.60 7.58 -22.80
N GLU A 152 -7.31 7.50 -23.09
CA GLU A 152 -6.64 8.27 -24.13
C GLU A 152 -5.76 7.32 -24.96
N PRO A 153 -6.36 6.45 -25.80
CA PRO A 153 -5.60 5.48 -26.59
C PRO A 153 -4.66 6.14 -27.61
N GLU A 154 -5.02 7.35 -28.05
CA GLU A 154 -4.17 8.22 -28.86
C GLU A 154 -4.21 9.64 -28.28
N ARG A 155 -3.08 10.35 -28.39
CA ARG A 155 -2.92 11.72 -27.90
C ARG A 155 -4.09 12.62 -28.30
N GLY A 156 -4.85 13.10 -27.33
CA GLY A 156 -5.99 14.00 -27.49
C GLY A 156 -7.29 13.34 -27.95
N ARG A 157 -7.33 12.01 -28.18
CA ARG A 157 -8.55 11.27 -28.51
C ARG A 157 -9.00 10.47 -27.29
N TYR A 158 -10.13 10.86 -26.71
CA TYR A 158 -10.64 10.24 -25.50
C TYR A 158 -11.75 9.21 -25.75
N ASP A 159 -11.70 8.09 -25.02
CA ASP A 159 -12.78 7.11 -24.91
C ASP A 159 -13.06 6.83 -23.42
N TRP A 160 -14.16 7.37 -22.92
CA TRP A 160 -14.50 7.24 -21.50
C TRP A 160 -15.12 5.89 -21.13
N GLY A 161 -15.67 5.17 -22.12
CA GLY A 161 -16.23 3.82 -22.02
C GLY A 161 -16.90 3.46 -20.69
N ARG A 162 -16.40 2.40 -20.06
CA ARG A 162 -16.94 1.87 -18.79
C ARG A 162 -16.71 2.77 -17.58
N TYR A 163 -15.72 3.66 -17.63
CA TYR A 163 -15.42 4.58 -16.53
C TYR A 163 -16.51 5.66 -16.39
N ASP A 164 -17.04 6.16 -17.51
CA ASP A 164 -18.17 7.08 -17.49
C ASP A 164 -19.45 6.42 -16.94
N ARG A 165 -19.67 5.15 -17.31
CA ARG A 165 -20.81 4.36 -16.82
C ARG A 165 -20.73 4.10 -15.32
N SER A 166 -19.58 3.65 -14.80
CA SER A 166 -19.43 3.38 -13.36
C SER A 166 -19.56 4.67 -12.54
N ALA A 167 -18.92 5.77 -12.97
CA ALA A 167 -19.04 7.06 -12.30
C ALA A 167 -20.50 7.56 -12.29
N THR A 168 -21.24 7.35 -13.38
CA THR A 168 -22.67 7.70 -13.45
C THR A 168 -23.52 6.85 -12.51
N ALA A 169 -23.31 5.54 -12.48
CA ALA A 169 -24.04 4.63 -11.60
C ALA A 169 -23.85 5.02 -10.12
N LEU A 170 -22.61 5.30 -9.72
CA LEU A 170 -22.26 5.74 -8.35
C LEU A 170 -22.87 7.11 -8.01
N ALA A 171 -22.72 8.10 -8.89
CA ALA A 171 -23.23 9.45 -8.67
C ALA A 171 -24.77 9.47 -8.53
N GLN A 172 -25.50 8.64 -9.31
CA GLN A 172 -26.95 8.50 -9.20
C GLN A 172 -27.42 7.95 -7.85
N ARG A 173 -26.56 7.25 -7.09
CA ARG A 173 -26.84 6.79 -5.72
C ARG A 173 -26.32 7.77 -4.65
N GLY A 174 -25.82 8.94 -5.05
CA GLY A 174 -25.25 9.93 -4.12
C GLY A 174 -23.91 9.49 -3.52
N ILE A 175 -23.23 8.52 -4.13
CA ILE A 175 -21.92 8.04 -3.68
C ILE A 175 -20.86 8.92 -4.31
N LYS A 176 -19.99 9.50 -3.47
CA LYS A 176 -18.84 10.27 -3.93
C LYS A 176 -17.74 9.32 -4.40
N VAL A 177 -17.07 9.69 -5.48
CA VAL A 177 -15.98 8.95 -6.08
C VAL A 177 -14.71 9.74 -5.90
N TYR A 178 -13.67 9.09 -5.37
CA TYR A 178 -12.33 9.47 -5.78
C TYR A 178 -11.80 8.45 -6.79
N GLN A 179 -11.20 8.97 -7.84
CA GLN A 179 -10.77 8.21 -9.00
C GLN A 179 -9.24 8.21 -9.04
N ILE A 180 -8.64 7.03 -8.93
CA ILE A 180 -7.20 6.87 -9.17
C ILE A 180 -6.95 6.53 -10.63
N LEU A 181 -5.86 7.09 -11.15
CA LEU A 181 -5.23 6.67 -12.38
C LEU A 181 -3.74 6.43 -12.21
N HIS A 182 -3.20 5.49 -12.99
CA HIS A 182 -1.77 5.21 -13.09
C HIS A 182 -1.44 4.78 -14.52
N ASP A 183 -0.15 4.55 -14.74
CA ASP A 183 0.48 4.27 -16.03
C ASP A 183 0.44 5.44 -17.02
N SER A 184 1.54 5.62 -17.73
CA SER A 184 1.60 6.47 -18.90
C SER A 184 1.26 5.66 -20.16
N PRO A 185 0.44 6.19 -21.09
CA PRO A 185 0.17 5.51 -22.34
C PRO A 185 1.44 5.41 -23.18
N LYS A 186 1.57 4.33 -23.95
CA LYS A 186 2.74 4.08 -24.81
C LYS A 186 3.05 5.25 -25.75
N TRP A 187 2.04 5.95 -26.29
CA TRP A 187 2.26 7.09 -27.18
C TRP A 187 2.91 8.31 -26.48
N SER A 188 2.90 8.36 -25.15
CA SER A 188 3.49 9.46 -24.37
C SER A 188 4.95 9.23 -24.02
N ARG A 189 5.54 8.08 -24.41
CA ARG A 189 6.91 7.72 -24.11
C ARG A 189 7.63 7.08 -25.30
N ALA A 190 8.84 7.56 -25.57
CA ALA A 190 9.68 7.02 -26.66
C ALA A 190 10.12 5.57 -26.41
N ASP A 191 10.33 5.17 -25.15
CA ASP A 191 10.76 3.81 -24.77
C ASP A 191 9.59 2.83 -24.51
N GLY A 192 8.36 3.33 -24.53
CA GLY A 192 7.15 2.55 -24.26
C GLY A 192 6.99 2.06 -22.80
N ASP A 193 7.83 2.50 -21.85
CA ASP A 193 7.71 2.09 -20.44
C ASP A 193 6.51 2.74 -19.75
N THR A 194 5.40 2.03 -19.68
CA THR A 194 4.16 2.58 -19.13
C THR A 194 4.25 2.89 -17.63
N ARG A 195 5.25 2.36 -16.90
CA ARG A 195 5.41 2.61 -15.45
C ARG A 195 6.21 3.89 -15.15
N ALA A 196 6.46 4.72 -16.13
CA ALA A 196 7.25 5.94 -16.00
C ALA A 196 6.43 7.19 -16.32
N THR A 197 6.95 8.38 -16.01
CA THR A 197 6.27 9.65 -16.33
C THR A 197 6.18 9.87 -17.85
N PRO A 198 5.21 10.63 -18.40
CA PRO A 198 5.24 10.95 -19.82
C PRO A 198 6.49 11.78 -20.18
N ASP A 199 6.97 11.66 -21.42
CA ASP A 199 8.13 12.43 -21.92
C ASP A 199 7.88 13.95 -21.89
N ASP A 200 6.61 14.36 -21.92
CA ASP A 200 6.18 15.74 -21.82
C ASP A 200 5.09 15.89 -20.74
N LEU A 201 5.34 16.69 -19.69
CA LEU A 201 4.37 16.91 -18.62
C LEU A 201 3.11 17.65 -19.09
N ARG A 202 3.13 18.28 -20.27
CA ARG A 202 1.91 18.87 -20.85
C ARG A 202 0.87 17.80 -21.19
N ASP A 203 1.28 16.54 -21.33
CA ASP A 203 0.39 15.42 -21.65
C ASP A 203 -0.51 15.09 -20.46
N VAL A 204 0.09 14.89 -19.28
CA VAL A 204 -0.68 14.67 -18.05
C VAL A 204 -1.51 15.91 -17.66
N TYR A 205 -1.01 17.11 -17.93
CA TYR A 205 -1.75 18.35 -17.67
C TYR A 205 -3.02 18.42 -18.50
N ARG A 206 -2.95 18.07 -19.81
CA ARG A 206 -4.12 18.02 -20.69
C ARG A 206 -5.09 16.91 -20.30
N LEU A 207 -4.57 15.72 -19.94
CA LEU A 207 -5.41 14.65 -19.42
C LEU A 207 -6.17 15.09 -18.17
N ALA A 208 -5.48 15.66 -17.17
CA ALA A 208 -6.11 16.10 -15.93
C ALA A 208 -7.23 17.11 -16.18
N ARG A 209 -7.03 18.04 -17.14
CA ARG A 209 -8.10 18.94 -17.60
C ARG A 209 -9.27 18.20 -18.25
N ALA A 210 -8.99 17.25 -19.15
CA ALA A 210 -10.03 16.47 -19.82
C ALA A 210 -10.86 15.65 -18.82
N LEU A 211 -10.21 15.01 -17.85
CA LEU A 211 -10.85 14.26 -16.76
C LEU A 211 -11.71 15.18 -15.88
N ALA A 212 -11.17 16.31 -15.41
CA ALA A 212 -11.92 17.29 -14.61
C ALA A 212 -13.19 17.78 -15.33
N ARG A 213 -13.09 17.99 -16.64
CA ARG A 213 -14.22 18.45 -17.45
C ARG A 213 -15.25 17.35 -17.67
N GLN A 214 -14.82 16.14 -18.05
CA GLN A 214 -15.72 15.03 -18.36
C GLN A 214 -16.51 14.58 -17.14
N PHE A 215 -15.84 14.44 -16.00
CA PHE A 215 -16.41 13.82 -14.80
C PHE A 215 -16.91 14.84 -13.77
N ARG A 216 -17.02 16.12 -14.16
CA ARG A 216 -17.52 17.20 -13.29
C ARG A 216 -18.83 16.80 -12.62
N GLY A 217 -18.89 16.94 -11.30
CA GLY A 217 -20.06 16.59 -10.48
C GLY A 217 -20.24 15.09 -10.19
N ARG A 218 -19.50 14.20 -10.85
CA ARG A 218 -19.55 12.75 -10.65
C ARG A 218 -18.31 12.19 -9.94
N VAL A 219 -17.15 12.81 -10.15
CA VAL A 219 -15.91 12.50 -9.44
C VAL A 219 -15.50 13.69 -8.58
N GLN A 220 -15.33 13.48 -7.27
CA GLN A 220 -15.07 14.53 -6.30
C GLN A 220 -13.58 14.67 -5.97
N ALA A 221 -12.78 13.62 -6.20
CA ALA A 221 -11.34 13.71 -6.00
C ALA A 221 -10.53 12.86 -6.99
N TRP A 222 -9.30 13.28 -7.27
CA TRP A 222 -8.39 12.57 -8.18
C TRP A 222 -7.11 12.20 -7.49
N GLU A 223 -6.62 11.00 -7.76
CA GLU A 223 -5.33 10.49 -7.31
C GLU A 223 -4.49 10.14 -8.53
N LEU A 224 -3.27 10.68 -8.60
CA LEU A 224 -2.34 10.33 -9.68
C LEU A 224 -1.21 9.45 -9.14
N TRP A 225 -1.17 8.24 -9.71
CA TRP A 225 -0.25 7.15 -9.46
C TRP A 225 -0.54 6.33 -8.20
N ASN A 226 -0.46 5.00 -8.37
CA ASN A 226 -0.59 4.01 -7.31
C ASN A 226 0.80 3.53 -6.90
N GLU A 227 1.17 3.67 -5.62
CA GLU A 227 2.35 3.04 -5.04
C GLU A 227 3.66 3.27 -5.81
N PRO A 228 4.05 4.52 -6.12
CA PRO A 228 5.26 4.78 -6.89
C PRO A 228 6.57 4.50 -6.12
N ASP A 229 6.46 4.25 -4.82
CA ASP A 229 7.56 3.88 -3.93
C ASP A 229 7.95 2.40 -4.04
N ILE A 230 7.23 1.60 -4.84
CA ILE A 230 7.59 0.22 -5.19
C ILE A 230 7.73 0.04 -6.72
N GLY A 231 7.74 -1.22 -7.19
CA GLY A 231 7.98 -1.58 -8.60
C GLY A 231 6.92 -1.11 -9.61
N PHE A 232 5.88 -0.40 -9.18
CA PHE A 232 4.83 0.18 -10.03
C PHE A 232 5.24 1.52 -10.64
N PHE A 233 6.40 2.08 -10.27
CA PHE A 233 6.94 3.27 -10.90
C PHE A 233 8.45 3.14 -11.18
N SER A 234 8.85 3.33 -12.43
CA SER A 234 10.24 3.11 -12.87
C SER A 234 11.19 4.25 -12.49
N HIS A 235 10.70 5.49 -12.38
CA HIS A 235 11.53 6.67 -12.09
C HIS A 235 11.65 6.94 -10.57
N THR A 236 12.41 7.98 -10.20
CA THR A 236 12.58 8.41 -8.81
C THR A 236 11.45 9.34 -8.34
N ALA A 237 11.42 9.66 -7.04
CA ALA A 237 10.45 10.60 -6.50
C ALA A 237 10.52 12.00 -7.14
N SER A 238 11.67 12.40 -7.71
CA SER A 238 11.83 13.68 -8.43
C SER A 238 10.88 13.80 -9.62
N GLU A 239 10.86 12.78 -10.49
CA GLU A 239 9.98 12.74 -11.64
C GLU A 239 8.52 12.56 -11.22
N CYS A 240 8.25 11.74 -10.19
CA CYS A 240 6.91 11.60 -9.62
C CYS A 240 6.36 12.94 -9.11
N ALA A 241 7.19 13.73 -8.42
CA ALA A 241 6.83 15.06 -7.96
C ALA A 241 6.48 16.00 -9.12
N ALA A 242 7.25 15.97 -10.21
CA ALA A 242 6.96 16.80 -11.38
C ALA A 242 5.66 16.38 -12.09
N LEU A 243 5.39 15.07 -12.16
CA LEU A 243 4.14 14.49 -12.65
C LEU A 243 2.94 14.97 -11.80
N GLN A 244 3.02 14.82 -10.47
CA GLN A 244 1.99 15.26 -9.52
C GLN A 244 1.68 16.76 -9.66
N LYS A 245 2.71 17.61 -9.69
CA LYS A 245 2.54 19.07 -9.84
C LYS A 245 1.81 19.44 -11.13
N ALA A 246 2.18 18.82 -12.25
CA ALA A 246 1.55 19.07 -13.55
C ALA A 246 0.08 18.64 -13.55
N ALA A 247 -0.24 17.48 -12.98
CA ALA A 247 -1.61 17.00 -12.89
C ALA A 247 -2.48 17.84 -11.96
N PHE A 248 -1.98 18.20 -10.77
CA PHE A 248 -2.64 19.10 -9.83
C PHE A 248 -3.04 20.42 -10.50
N LEU A 249 -2.10 21.05 -11.21
CA LEU A 249 -2.35 22.28 -11.94
C LEU A 249 -3.33 22.09 -13.10
N GLY A 250 -3.34 20.91 -13.74
CA GLY A 250 -4.32 20.57 -14.77
C GLY A 250 -5.73 20.47 -14.22
N PHE A 251 -5.93 19.72 -13.13
CA PHE A 251 -7.22 19.63 -12.45
C PHE A 251 -7.72 21.01 -12.00
N ARG A 252 -6.88 21.79 -11.31
CA ARG A 252 -7.22 23.12 -10.78
C ARG A 252 -7.42 24.19 -11.86
N ALA A 253 -6.92 23.97 -13.07
CA ALA A 253 -7.16 24.89 -14.19
C ALA A 253 -8.60 24.80 -14.74
N GLU A 254 -9.27 23.64 -14.61
CA GLU A 254 -10.67 23.47 -15.01
C GLU A 254 -11.64 23.70 -13.85
N ASP A 255 -11.27 23.24 -12.66
CA ASP A 255 -12.06 23.38 -11.44
C ASP A 255 -11.14 23.76 -10.27
N PRO A 256 -11.13 25.05 -9.88
CA PRO A 256 -10.29 25.55 -8.80
C PRO A 256 -10.55 24.94 -7.44
N ASP A 257 -11.63 24.16 -7.23
CA ASP A 257 -11.96 23.48 -5.97
C ASP A 257 -11.78 21.95 -6.05
N GLN A 258 -11.34 21.42 -7.20
CA GLN A 258 -11.13 19.98 -7.40
C GLN A 258 -10.14 19.40 -6.39
N LEU A 259 -10.59 18.44 -5.58
CA LEU A 259 -9.72 17.76 -4.62
C LEU A 259 -8.72 16.86 -5.37
N VAL A 260 -7.45 16.99 -5.04
CA VAL A 260 -6.36 16.20 -5.62
C VAL A 260 -5.55 15.56 -4.49
N LEU A 261 -5.53 14.23 -4.47
CA LEU A 261 -4.73 13.43 -3.56
C LEU A 261 -3.27 13.41 -4.03
N GLY A 262 -2.35 13.08 -3.12
CA GLY A 262 -1.00 12.69 -3.51
C GLY A 262 -0.96 11.31 -4.17
N PRO A 263 0.19 10.88 -4.72
CA PRO A 263 0.37 9.47 -5.06
C PRO A 263 0.35 8.62 -3.79
N SER A 264 -0.41 7.51 -3.76
CA SER A 264 -0.46 6.66 -2.56
C SER A 264 0.86 5.96 -2.29
N MET A 265 1.32 5.96 -1.03
CA MET A 265 2.50 5.18 -0.62
C MET A 265 2.11 3.75 -0.22
N ALA A 266 2.82 2.74 -0.74
CA ALA A 266 2.69 1.35 -0.31
C ALA A 266 3.51 1.07 0.97
N MET A 267 4.69 1.68 1.06
CA MET A 267 5.59 1.55 2.19
C MET A 267 5.22 2.57 3.27
N GLY A 268 5.91 2.55 4.41
CA GLY A 268 5.78 3.58 5.44
C GLY A 268 6.38 4.92 5.00
N ALA A 269 6.85 5.72 5.96
CA ALA A 269 7.62 6.95 5.67
C ALA A 269 9.00 6.61 5.07
N SER A 270 9.02 6.21 3.80
CA SER A 270 10.17 5.76 3.03
C SER A 270 11.03 6.91 2.50
N THR A 271 12.23 6.60 2.01
CA THR A 271 13.11 7.55 1.30
C THR A 271 12.39 8.19 0.11
N PHE A 272 11.59 7.42 -0.64
CA PHE A 272 10.78 7.93 -1.74
C PHE A 272 9.79 9.01 -1.24
N ALA A 273 9.06 8.76 -0.15
CA ALA A 273 8.12 9.72 0.41
C ALA A 273 8.81 11.00 0.92
N GLU A 274 9.99 10.87 1.52
CA GLU A 274 10.85 11.99 1.95
C GLU A 274 11.27 12.84 0.74
N HIS A 275 11.84 12.23 -0.30
CA HIS A 275 12.26 12.93 -1.52
C HIS A 275 11.08 13.54 -2.28
N LEU A 276 9.92 12.87 -2.30
CA LEU A 276 8.69 13.39 -2.91
C LEU A 276 8.28 14.71 -2.25
N LEU A 277 8.27 14.78 -0.92
CA LEU A 277 7.93 16.00 -0.18
C LEU A 277 9.03 17.08 -0.26
N ALA A 278 10.31 16.68 -0.25
CA ALA A 278 11.44 17.60 -0.44
C ALA A 278 11.39 18.33 -1.78
N ASN A 279 10.83 17.69 -2.81
CA ASN A 279 10.51 18.29 -4.10
C ASN A 279 9.35 19.32 -4.03
N GLY A 280 8.79 19.64 -2.87
CA GLY A 280 7.75 20.66 -2.69
C GLY A 280 6.34 20.23 -3.12
N THR A 281 6.09 18.93 -3.20
CA THR A 281 4.77 18.36 -3.57
C THR A 281 3.66 18.65 -2.56
N GLY A 282 3.99 18.98 -1.31
CA GLY A 282 3.01 19.37 -0.29
C GLY A 282 2.17 20.62 -0.62
N HIS A 283 2.52 21.37 -1.67
CA HIS A 283 1.71 22.47 -2.21
C HIS A 283 0.82 22.06 -3.39
N TYR A 284 0.89 20.81 -3.83
CA TYR A 284 0.26 20.27 -5.03
C TYR A 284 -0.52 18.98 -4.73
N LEU A 285 -1.08 18.94 -3.52
CA LEU A 285 -2.01 17.93 -3.03
C LEU A 285 -2.86 18.57 -1.92
N ASP A 286 -4.08 18.07 -1.77
CA ASP A 286 -5.02 18.47 -0.72
C ASP A 286 -5.16 17.42 0.38
N VAL A 287 -4.75 16.19 0.08
CA VAL A 287 -4.87 15.02 0.95
C VAL A 287 -3.60 14.20 0.80
N TRP A 288 -3.00 13.81 1.92
CA TRP A 288 -1.95 12.79 1.95
C TRP A 288 -2.60 11.41 2.05
N ASN A 289 -2.16 10.45 1.26
CA ASN A 289 -2.76 9.12 1.18
C ASN A 289 -1.71 8.02 1.11
N TYR A 290 -2.07 6.86 1.66
CA TYR A 290 -1.19 5.71 1.78
C TYR A 290 -1.99 4.44 2.09
N HIS A 291 -1.34 3.29 1.94
CA HIS A 291 -1.95 1.97 2.13
C HIS A 291 -1.51 1.32 3.45
N ILE A 292 -2.40 0.54 4.06
CA ILE A 292 -2.07 -0.23 5.27
C ILE A 292 -2.55 -1.68 5.17
N TYR A 293 -1.63 -2.56 4.79
CA TYR A 293 -1.78 -4.00 4.92
C TYR A 293 -1.08 -4.49 6.19
N ALA A 294 -1.83 -4.51 7.29
CA ALA A 294 -1.37 -4.92 8.61
C ALA A 294 -2.57 -5.22 9.51
N ASP A 295 -2.33 -5.92 10.62
CA ASP A 295 -3.30 -5.97 11.70
C ASP A 295 -3.68 -4.53 12.15
N PRO A 296 -4.96 -4.24 12.43
CA PRO A 296 -5.39 -2.91 12.83
C PRO A 296 -4.60 -2.34 14.00
N SER A 297 -4.15 -3.18 14.94
CA SER A 297 -3.38 -2.76 16.12
C SER A 297 -2.08 -2.00 15.77
N ALA A 298 -1.53 -2.20 14.56
CA ALA A 298 -0.35 -1.51 14.06
C ALA A 298 -0.65 -0.17 13.35
N TYR A 299 -1.92 0.15 13.10
CA TYR A 299 -2.31 1.33 12.31
C TYR A 299 -1.78 2.63 12.90
N ALA A 300 -1.94 2.82 14.21
CA ALA A 300 -1.52 4.05 14.90
C ALA A 300 0.00 4.29 14.77
N GLN A 301 0.82 3.25 14.90
CA GLN A 301 2.27 3.35 14.73
C GLN A 301 2.64 3.73 13.30
N ARG A 302 2.02 3.10 12.30
CA ARG A 302 2.27 3.41 10.88
C ARG A 302 1.87 4.85 10.55
N HIS A 303 0.71 5.31 11.02
CA HIS A 303 0.26 6.69 10.81
C HIS A 303 1.19 7.72 11.47
N ALA A 304 1.70 7.44 12.68
CA ALA A 304 2.63 8.33 13.36
C ALA A 304 3.93 8.58 12.55
N GLY A 305 4.42 7.57 11.83
CA GLY A 305 5.55 7.72 10.92
C GLY A 305 5.29 8.76 9.81
N PHE A 306 4.12 8.70 9.18
CA PHE A 306 3.70 9.68 8.17
C PHE A 306 3.45 11.08 8.77
N GLN A 307 2.85 11.16 9.96
CA GLN A 307 2.66 12.45 10.63
C GLN A 307 4.01 13.13 10.92
N ALA A 308 5.01 12.37 11.38
CA ALA A 308 6.35 12.89 11.58
C ALA A 308 6.98 13.39 10.27
N LEU A 309 6.83 12.62 9.19
CA LEU A 309 7.29 13.00 7.85
C LEU A 309 6.63 14.30 7.36
N LEU A 310 5.30 14.40 7.40
CA LEU A 310 4.55 15.59 7.00
C LEU A 310 4.94 16.81 7.85
N ALA A 311 5.15 16.62 9.16
CA ALA A 311 5.59 17.69 10.05
C ALA A 311 7.00 18.22 9.70
N ARG A 312 7.97 17.33 9.38
CA ARG A 312 9.32 17.73 8.93
C ARG A 312 9.26 18.62 7.69
N HIS A 313 8.39 18.27 6.74
CA HIS A 313 8.19 19.03 5.49
C HIS A 313 7.16 20.15 5.61
N ARG A 314 6.60 20.36 6.81
CA ARG A 314 5.62 21.40 7.09
C ARG A 314 4.39 21.33 6.18
N VAL A 315 3.91 20.12 5.95
CA VAL A 315 2.69 19.84 5.19
C VAL A 315 1.56 19.59 6.18
N ALA A 316 0.45 20.33 6.01
CA ALA A 316 -0.69 20.30 6.91
C ALA A 316 -1.97 20.03 6.12
N VAL A 317 -2.16 18.76 5.75
CA VAL A 317 -3.33 18.25 5.02
C VAL A 317 -3.91 17.06 5.76
N PRO A 318 -5.22 16.75 5.60
CA PRO A 318 -5.78 15.51 6.12
C PRO A 318 -5.09 14.28 5.50
N SER A 319 -5.17 13.17 6.23
CA SER A 319 -4.69 11.87 5.74
C SER A 319 -5.85 10.92 5.45
N TRP A 320 -5.80 10.23 4.31
CA TRP A 320 -6.72 9.14 3.97
C TRP A 320 -5.95 7.82 3.89
N VAL A 321 -6.53 6.75 4.42
CA VAL A 321 -6.04 5.38 4.17
C VAL A 321 -6.81 4.85 2.96
N THR A 322 -6.18 4.91 1.79
CA THR A 322 -6.83 4.69 0.49
C THR A 322 -6.93 3.22 0.09
N GLU A 323 -6.14 2.36 0.72
CA GLU A 323 -6.31 0.91 0.72
C GLU A 323 -5.90 0.37 2.09
N ALA A 324 -6.67 -0.58 2.61
CA ALA A 324 -6.29 -1.36 3.77
C ALA A 324 -7.02 -2.69 3.79
N GLY A 325 -6.33 -3.75 4.19
CA GLY A 325 -6.93 -5.07 4.23
C GLY A 325 -6.00 -6.11 4.84
N ASP A 326 -6.46 -7.35 4.77
CA ASP A 326 -5.75 -8.52 5.27
C ASP A 326 -5.68 -9.58 4.17
N PRO A 327 -4.48 -10.03 3.74
CA PRO A 327 -4.36 -11.09 2.75
C PRO A 327 -4.78 -12.44 3.35
N VAL A 328 -5.93 -12.96 2.93
CA VAL A 328 -6.45 -14.24 3.43
C VAL A 328 -6.33 -15.33 2.36
N GLN A 329 -5.84 -16.52 2.74
CA GLN A 329 -5.63 -17.62 1.80
C GLN A 329 -6.91 -18.42 1.53
N GLY A 330 -7.08 -18.83 0.27
CA GLY A 330 -8.18 -19.68 -0.18
C GLY A 330 -7.87 -20.29 -1.55
N ALA A 331 -8.36 -21.51 -1.82
CA ALA A 331 -8.14 -22.13 -3.11
C ALA A 331 -8.75 -21.26 -4.22
N GLY A 332 -7.92 -20.80 -5.18
CA GLY A 332 -8.35 -19.86 -6.21
C GLY A 332 -8.88 -18.53 -5.65
N GLY A 333 -8.45 -18.12 -4.45
CA GLY A 333 -8.89 -16.89 -3.77
C GLY A 333 -10.30 -16.95 -3.18
N ILE A 334 -10.95 -18.13 -3.21
CA ILE A 334 -12.25 -18.34 -2.58
C ILE A 334 -12.03 -18.70 -1.11
N LEU A 335 -12.54 -17.86 -0.21
CA LEU A 335 -12.27 -17.97 1.22
C LEU A 335 -13.07 -19.13 1.84
N THR A 336 -12.44 -19.89 2.73
CA THR A 336 -13.13 -20.88 3.58
C THR A 336 -14.04 -20.19 4.59
N ARG A 337 -14.95 -20.93 5.24
CA ARG A 337 -15.82 -20.38 6.30
C ARG A 337 -15.03 -19.70 7.42
N GLU A 338 -13.93 -20.31 7.86
CA GLU A 338 -13.04 -19.76 8.88
C GLU A 338 -12.36 -18.47 8.41
N SER A 339 -11.81 -18.48 7.19
CA SER A 339 -11.21 -17.30 6.56
C SER A 339 -12.19 -16.14 6.38
N ARG A 340 -13.44 -16.46 6.02
CA ARG A 340 -14.55 -15.49 5.95
C ARG A 340 -14.85 -14.88 7.32
N ALA A 341 -14.93 -15.70 8.38
CA ALA A 341 -15.15 -15.23 9.74
C ALA A 341 -14.00 -14.33 10.23
N HIS A 342 -12.76 -14.70 9.93
CA HIS A 342 -11.58 -13.89 10.22
C HIS A 342 -11.63 -12.52 9.52
N GLN A 343 -11.95 -12.49 8.22
CA GLN A 343 -12.13 -11.24 7.46
C GLN A 343 -13.20 -10.33 8.09
N ALA A 344 -14.34 -10.90 8.51
CA ALA A 344 -15.40 -10.15 9.18
C ALA A 344 -14.95 -9.58 10.55
N ALA A 345 -14.22 -10.35 11.34
CA ALA A 345 -13.65 -9.90 12.61
C ALA A 345 -12.63 -8.77 12.39
N PHE A 346 -11.75 -8.89 11.39
CA PHE A 346 -10.79 -7.84 11.01
C PHE A 346 -11.51 -6.53 10.68
N LEU A 347 -12.46 -6.57 9.73
CA LEU A 347 -13.22 -5.42 9.25
C LEU A 347 -13.94 -4.69 10.38
N SER A 348 -14.47 -5.44 11.34
CA SER A 348 -15.22 -4.89 12.47
C SER A 348 -14.38 -3.97 13.37
N ARG A 349 -13.05 -4.10 13.38
CA ARG A 349 -12.15 -3.23 14.17
C ARG A 349 -11.24 -2.34 13.33
N ALA A 350 -11.05 -2.63 12.04
CA ALA A 350 -10.22 -1.81 11.16
C ALA A 350 -10.70 -0.34 11.07
N TYR A 351 -11.99 -0.11 10.79
CA TYR A 351 -12.57 1.25 10.73
C TYR A 351 -12.43 2.03 12.04
N PRO A 352 -12.89 1.54 13.21
CA PRO A 352 -12.76 2.33 14.44
C PRO A 352 -11.30 2.59 14.81
N GLN A 353 -10.38 1.66 14.54
CA GLN A 353 -8.95 1.90 14.79
C GLN A 353 -8.36 2.96 13.86
N ALA A 354 -8.68 2.93 12.56
CA ALA A 354 -8.24 3.94 11.60
C ALA A 354 -8.76 5.35 11.95
N LEU A 355 -10.05 5.47 12.30
CA LEU A 355 -10.62 6.76 12.70
C LEU A 355 -10.03 7.28 14.02
N ALA A 356 -9.73 6.38 14.97
CA ALA A 356 -9.16 6.76 16.25
C ALA A 356 -7.69 7.22 16.18
N MET A 357 -6.94 6.82 15.17
CA MET A 357 -5.60 7.38 14.92
C MET A 357 -5.63 8.74 14.22
N GLY A 358 -6.80 9.21 13.77
CA GLY A 358 -7.00 10.57 13.26
C GLY A 358 -7.05 10.71 11.74
N VAL A 359 -7.20 9.62 10.99
CA VAL A 359 -7.42 9.72 9.53
C VAL A 359 -8.81 10.23 9.22
N GLU A 360 -8.93 10.98 8.13
CA GLU A 360 -10.22 11.54 7.73
C GLU A 360 -11.13 10.48 7.11
N ARG A 361 -10.55 9.54 6.34
CA ARG A 361 -11.27 8.43 5.70
C ARG A 361 -10.43 7.16 5.67
N HIS A 362 -11.11 6.02 5.68
CA HIS A 362 -10.52 4.69 5.56
C HIS A 362 -11.26 3.89 4.49
N PHE A 363 -10.52 3.33 3.54
CA PHE A 363 -11.02 2.57 2.39
C PHE A 363 -10.56 1.12 2.50
N TRP A 364 -11.51 0.20 2.72
CA TRP A 364 -11.25 -1.24 2.70
C TRP A 364 -10.88 -1.74 1.30
N PHE A 365 -9.82 -2.52 1.18
CA PHE A 365 -9.44 -3.21 -0.06
C PHE A 365 -9.87 -4.69 0.00
N VAL A 366 -10.87 -5.14 -0.76
CA VAL A 366 -11.71 -4.41 -1.73
C VAL A 366 -13.16 -4.91 -1.68
N PHE A 367 -14.13 -4.14 -2.17
CA PHE A 367 -15.56 -4.47 -2.07
C PHE A 367 -15.96 -5.68 -2.93
N PRO A 368 -15.81 -5.71 -4.27
CA PRO A 368 -16.20 -6.85 -5.09
C PRO A 368 -15.23 -8.03 -4.91
N PHE A 369 -15.58 -9.20 -5.45
CA PHE A 369 -14.63 -10.32 -5.54
C PHE A 369 -13.33 -9.90 -6.23
N TYR A 370 -12.21 -10.19 -5.58
CA TYR A 370 -10.87 -10.01 -6.11
C TYR A 370 -9.92 -11.03 -5.49
N ARG A 371 -8.97 -11.49 -6.29
CA ARG A 371 -7.95 -12.45 -5.87
C ARG A 371 -6.60 -12.14 -6.51
N GLU A 372 -5.56 -12.54 -5.80
CA GLU A 372 -4.18 -12.57 -6.27
C GLU A 372 -3.61 -13.96 -6.02
N GLY A 373 -3.61 -14.79 -7.07
CA GLY A 373 -3.32 -16.22 -6.92
C GLY A 373 -4.37 -16.90 -6.04
N ASN A 374 -3.92 -17.41 -4.89
CA ASN A 374 -4.75 -18.01 -3.83
C ASN A 374 -5.10 -17.02 -2.71
N THR A 375 -4.63 -15.79 -2.76
CA THR A 375 -5.03 -14.76 -1.79
C THR A 375 -6.37 -14.16 -2.22
N GLY A 376 -7.38 -14.21 -1.37
CA GLY A 376 -8.67 -13.56 -1.56
C GLY A 376 -8.75 -12.24 -0.81
N TRP A 377 -9.27 -11.20 -1.46
CA TRP A 377 -9.39 -9.84 -0.92
C TRP A 377 -10.84 -9.33 -0.84
N GLY A 378 -11.68 -9.79 -1.76
CA GLY A 378 -13.07 -9.32 -1.90
C GLY A 378 -14.04 -9.79 -0.82
N LEU A 379 -15.27 -9.27 -0.86
CA LEU A 379 -16.37 -9.61 0.06
C LEU A 379 -17.39 -10.58 -0.53
N PHE A 380 -17.08 -11.20 -1.68
CA PHE A 380 -17.99 -12.05 -2.41
C PHE A 380 -17.27 -13.26 -2.99
N GLU A 381 -18.04 -14.26 -3.39
CA GLU A 381 -17.61 -15.30 -4.34
C GLU A 381 -17.48 -14.73 -5.77
N PRO A 382 -16.84 -15.45 -6.72
CA PRO A 382 -16.71 -15.01 -8.11
C PRO A 382 -18.03 -14.50 -8.72
N ASN A 383 -17.96 -13.49 -9.57
CA ASN A 383 -19.13 -12.81 -10.18
C ASN A 383 -20.17 -12.30 -9.17
N GLN A 384 -19.75 -12.05 -7.92
CA GLN A 384 -20.59 -11.51 -6.86
C GLN A 384 -21.77 -12.43 -6.53
N GLU A 385 -21.60 -13.74 -6.76
CA GLU A 385 -22.68 -14.73 -6.70
C GLU A 385 -23.20 -15.00 -5.29
N ALA A 386 -22.33 -14.83 -4.29
CA ALA A 386 -22.66 -14.99 -2.89
C ALA A 386 -21.79 -14.04 -2.03
N PRO A 387 -22.33 -13.48 -0.94
CA PRO A 387 -21.61 -12.55 -0.08
C PRO A 387 -20.82 -13.30 1.01
N TYR A 388 -19.77 -12.67 1.50
CA TYR A 388 -19.05 -13.07 2.72
C TYR A 388 -19.59 -12.31 3.94
N PRO A 389 -19.42 -12.84 5.17
CA PRO A 389 -19.79 -12.14 6.41
C PRO A 389 -19.09 -10.79 6.59
N GLY A 390 -17.97 -10.53 5.91
CA GLY A 390 -17.33 -9.21 5.87
C GLY A 390 -18.27 -8.09 5.38
N LEU A 391 -19.20 -8.40 4.48
CA LEU A 391 -20.23 -7.45 4.04
C LEU A 391 -21.17 -7.03 5.19
N ALA A 392 -21.60 -7.99 6.01
CA ALA A 392 -22.41 -7.71 7.20
C ALA A 392 -21.62 -6.89 8.22
N ALA A 393 -20.32 -7.18 8.39
CA ALA A 393 -19.43 -6.41 9.24
C ALA A 393 -19.31 -4.93 8.81
N MET A 394 -19.15 -4.69 7.51
CA MET A 394 -19.11 -3.34 6.94
C MET A 394 -20.44 -2.60 7.08
N ALA A 395 -21.56 -3.26 6.79
CA ALA A 395 -22.90 -2.67 6.95
C ALA A 395 -23.19 -2.30 8.41
N THR A 396 -22.67 -3.09 9.35
CA THR A 396 -22.80 -2.84 10.79
C THR A 396 -21.90 -1.70 11.25
N ALA A 397 -20.63 -1.69 10.84
CA ALA A 397 -19.69 -0.63 11.22
C ALA A 397 -20.17 0.76 10.75
N THR A 398 -20.62 0.87 9.51
CA THR A 398 -21.19 2.12 8.95
C THR A 398 -22.47 2.56 9.68
N TYR A 399 -23.33 1.62 10.08
CA TYR A 399 -24.56 1.94 10.82
C TYR A 399 -24.25 2.40 12.24
N ALA A 400 -23.38 1.65 12.93
CA ALA A 400 -23.03 1.89 14.31
C ALA A 400 -22.26 3.21 14.43
N LEU A 401 -21.20 3.40 13.65
CA LEU A 401 -20.33 4.56 13.76
C LEU A 401 -20.96 5.84 13.18
N GLY A 402 -21.90 5.73 12.23
CA GLY A 402 -22.55 6.88 11.59
C GLY A 402 -21.52 7.78 10.89
N ARG A 403 -21.44 9.05 11.29
CA ARG A 403 -20.39 9.96 10.83
C ARG A 403 -18.97 9.49 11.20
N GLY A 404 -18.80 8.79 12.32
CA GLY A 404 -17.50 8.26 12.76
C GLY A 404 -16.57 9.33 13.37
N ASP A 405 -17.11 10.36 14.00
CA ASP A 405 -16.29 11.42 14.63
C ASP A 405 -15.72 10.90 15.97
N PHE A 406 -14.42 10.61 16.03
CA PHE A 406 -13.79 10.02 17.22
C PHE A 406 -13.86 10.96 18.44
N LEU A 407 -14.42 10.46 19.55
CA LEU A 407 -14.58 11.19 20.81
C LEU A 407 -13.46 10.87 21.82
N GLY A 408 -12.86 9.69 21.72
CA GLY A 408 -11.83 9.22 22.64
C GLY A 408 -12.03 7.77 23.07
N LYS A 409 -11.25 7.36 24.08
CA LYS A 409 -11.20 5.99 24.60
C LYS A 409 -11.89 5.89 25.97
N ILE A 410 -12.56 4.78 26.24
CA ILE A 410 -13.00 4.40 27.58
C ILE A 410 -11.91 3.51 28.19
N ALA A 411 -11.54 3.77 29.45
CA ALA A 411 -10.65 2.88 30.18
C ALA A 411 -11.37 1.55 30.48
N VAL A 412 -10.76 0.43 30.09
CA VAL A 412 -11.25 -0.92 30.34
C VAL A 412 -10.15 -1.75 31.01
N PRO A 413 -10.49 -2.71 31.89
CA PRO A 413 -9.49 -3.56 32.53
C PRO A 413 -8.75 -4.45 31.51
N GLY A 414 -7.44 -4.63 31.72
CA GLY A 414 -6.57 -5.50 30.92
C GLY A 414 -5.99 -4.84 29.67
N ASP A 415 -4.76 -5.23 29.31
CA ASP A 415 -3.98 -4.57 28.24
C ASP A 415 -4.45 -4.93 26.83
N GLU A 416 -5.30 -5.94 26.69
CA GLU A 416 -5.81 -6.44 25.40
C GLU A 416 -7.17 -5.88 25.02
N ALA A 417 -7.95 -5.35 25.98
CA ALA A 417 -9.28 -4.83 25.72
C ALA A 417 -9.23 -3.41 25.15
N ARG A 418 -10.16 -3.09 24.25
CA ARG A 418 -10.29 -1.79 23.61
C ARG A 418 -11.74 -1.34 23.67
N ALA A 419 -11.95 -0.06 23.99
CA ALA A 419 -13.25 0.58 23.94
C ALA A 419 -13.12 1.99 23.33
N LEU A 420 -13.51 2.14 22.07
CA LEU A 420 -13.42 3.38 21.31
C LEU A 420 -14.79 4.01 21.13
N THR A 421 -14.86 5.35 21.24
CA THR A 421 -16.13 6.08 21.20
C THR A 421 -16.21 7.06 20.03
N PHE A 422 -17.37 7.12 19.39
CA PHE A 422 -17.59 7.91 18.17
C PHE A 422 -18.93 8.63 18.23
N ALA A 423 -18.93 9.92 17.93
CA ALA A 423 -20.15 10.67 17.68
C ALA A 423 -20.74 10.28 16.33
N ARG A 424 -22.06 10.01 16.33
CA ARG A 424 -22.77 9.52 15.14
C ARG A 424 -23.35 10.63 14.27
N GLY A 425 -23.61 11.81 14.84
CA GLY A 425 -24.15 12.99 14.15
C GLY A 425 -25.54 13.46 14.61
N ASP A 426 -26.19 12.70 15.50
CA ASP A 426 -27.59 12.88 15.94
C ASP A 426 -27.73 13.01 17.47
N GLY A 427 -26.65 13.40 18.16
CA GLY A 427 -26.59 13.42 19.62
C GLY A 427 -26.39 12.04 20.29
N THR A 428 -26.27 10.97 19.49
CA THR A 428 -25.88 9.64 19.97
C THR A 428 -24.40 9.35 19.70
N ALA A 429 -23.87 8.34 20.40
CA ALA A 429 -22.52 7.84 20.22
C ALA A 429 -22.51 6.32 20.12
N ALA A 430 -21.54 5.80 19.36
CA ALA A 430 -21.19 4.40 19.38
C ALA A 430 -20.01 4.15 20.32
N VAL A 431 -20.04 3.02 21.01
CA VAL A 431 -18.92 2.43 21.74
C VAL A 431 -18.58 1.11 21.06
N ALA A 432 -17.44 1.06 20.37
CA ALA A 432 -16.90 -0.15 19.75
C ALA A 432 -15.98 -0.87 20.74
N VAL A 433 -16.22 -2.14 21.00
CA VAL A 433 -15.52 -2.93 22.03
C VAL A 433 -15.02 -4.26 21.47
N TRP A 434 -13.74 -4.57 21.67
CA TRP A 434 -13.13 -5.84 21.29
C TRP A 434 -11.91 -6.15 22.17
N ARG A 435 -11.30 -7.31 21.96
CA ARG A 435 -9.98 -7.68 22.50
C ARG A 435 -9.02 -8.02 21.38
N GLU A 436 -7.73 -7.74 21.58
CA GLU A 436 -6.69 -8.15 20.62
C GLU A 436 -6.35 -9.66 20.70
N ALA A 437 -7.02 -10.41 21.58
CA ALA A 437 -6.91 -11.87 21.72
C ALA A 437 -8.07 -12.60 21.03
N ASP A 438 -7.78 -13.80 20.51
CA ASP A 438 -8.78 -14.69 19.88
C ASP A 438 -9.71 -15.36 20.88
N THR A 439 -9.22 -15.65 22.09
CA THR A 439 -10.03 -16.26 23.14
C THR A 439 -11.05 -15.24 23.66
N PRO A 440 -12.35 -15.54 23.71
CA PRO A 440 -13.35 -14.65 24.30
C PRO A 440 -13.11 -14.42 25.79
N ALA A 441 -13.31 -13.19 26.26
CA ALA A 441 -13.42 -12.90 27.70
C ALA A 441 -14.37 -11.74 27.97
N GLU A 442 -14.86 -11.66 29.21
CA GLU A 442 -15.76 -10.59 29.63
C GLU A 442 -15.02 -9.26 29.80
N VAL A 443 -15.54 -8.21 29.16
CA VAL A 443 -15.12 -6.82 29.33
C VAL A 443 -16.25 -6.05 30.01
N ALA A 444 -15.93 -5.40 31.13
CA ALA A 444 -16.84 -4.51 31.84
C ALA A 444 -16.69 -3.07 31.33
N LEU A 445 -17.81 -2.44 30.96
CA LEU A 445 -17.85 -1.03 30.60
C LEU A 445 -18.40 -0.19 31.77
N PRO A 446 -17.97 1.06 31.93
CA PRO A 446 -18.54 2.00 32.89
C PRO A 446 -19.91 2.54 32.43
N LEU A 447 -20.79 1.66 31.99
CA LEU A 447 -22.14 1.94 31.48
C LEU A 447 -23.13 0.97 32.15
N ALA A 448 -24.37 1.40 32.30
CA ALA A 448 -25.48 0.51 32.65
C ALA A 448 -26.31 0.20 31.40
N TRP A 449 -26.94 -0.99 31.36
CA TRP A 449 -27.81 -1.37 30.26
C TRP A 449 -28.98 -0.41 30.03
N SER A 450 -29.46 0.29 31.07
CA SER A 450 -30.45 1.37 30.96
C SER A 450 -29.98 2.59 30.16
N GLN A 451 -28.66 2.73 29.92
CA GLN A 451 -28.07 3.79 29.10
C GLN A 451 -27.86 3.35 27.64
N VAL A 452 -27.96 2.05 27.37
CA VAL A 452 -27.78 1.45 26.05
C VAL A 452 -29.10 1.46 25.31
N ARG A 453 -29.15 2.15 24.17
CA ARG A 453 -30.32 2.15 23.28
C ARG A 453 -30.36 0.89 22.43
N GLU A 454 -29.20 0.43 22.00
CA GLU A 454 -29.03 -0.69 21.09
C GLU A 454 -27.64 -1.31 21.28
N ALA A 455 -27.54 -2.63 21.18
CA ALA A 455 -26.27 -3.35 21.17
C ALA A 455 -26.30 -4.40 20.05
N ARG A 456 -25.21 -4.52 19.29
CA ARG A 456 -25.09 -5.44 18.17
C ARG A 456 -23.72 -6.10 18.10
N THR A 457 -23.69 -7.34 17.60
CA THR A 457 -22.45 -8.02 17.22
C THR A 457 -21.83 -7.34 16.00
N HIS A 458 -20.60 -7.72 15.63
CA HIS A 458 -19.97 -7.24 14.40
C HIS A 458 -20.81 -7.51 13.14
N LEU A 459 -21.60 -8.58 13.07
CA LEU A 459 -22.44 -8.91 11.91
C LEU A 459 -23.80 -8.20 11.92
N GLY A 460 -24.06 -7.38 12.95
CA GLY A 460 -25.31 -6.63 13.08
C GLY A 460 -26.39 -7.38 13.85
N THR A 461 -26.13 -8.60 14.31
CA THR A 461 -27.10 -9.37 15.10
C THR A 461 -27.36 -8.67 16.44
N PRO A 462 -28.62 -8.45 16.85
CA PRO A 462 -28.95 -7.82 18.11
C PRO A 462 -28.39 -8.59 19.31
N ILE A 463 -27.77 -7.87 20.24
CA ILE A 463 -27.37 -8.40 21.55
C ILE A 463 -28.50 -8.09 22.54
N PRO A 464 -29.06 -9.10 23.24
CA PRO A 464 -30.13 -8.88 24.21
C PRO A 464 -29.74 -7.89 25.30
N ALA A 465 -30.68 -7.02 25.68
CA ALA A 465 -30.46 -6.10 26.79
C ALA A 465 -30.32 -6.88 28.11
N GLY A 466 -29.35 -6.46 28.95
CA GLY A 466 -29.17 -6.99 30.30
C GLY A 466 -29.74 -6.08 31.38
N THR A 467 -29.48 -6.43 32.64
CA THR A 467 -29.76 -5.60 33.82
C THR A 467 -28.44 -5.16 34.46
N GLY A 468 -28.43 -3.99 35.10
CA GLY A 468 -27.24 -3.50 35.80
C GLY A 468 -26.08 -3.05 34.87
N PRO A 469 -24.82 -3.19 35.32
CA PRO A 469 -23.64 -2.79 34.55
C PRO A 469 -23.48 -3.59 33.25
N VAL A 470 -22.95 -2.94 32.22
CA VAL A 470 -22.66 -3.60 30.94
C VAL A 470 -21.39 -4.46 31.09
N ARG A 471 -21.59 -5.76 30.93
CA ARG A 471 -20.56 -6.80 30.83
C ARG A 471 -20.80 -7.58 29.54
N VAL A 472 -19.77 -7.71 28.71
CA VAL A 472 -19.91 -8.35 27.38
C VAL A 472 -18.71 -9.24 27.11
N SER A 473 -18.97 -10.47 26.64
CA SER A 473 -17.92 -11.39 26.21
C SER A 473 -17.49 -11.03 24.79
N VAL A 474 -16.21 -10.72 24.60
CA VAL A 474 -15.64 -10.31 23.32
C VAL A 474 -14.28 -10.96 23.05
N ALA A 475 -13.98 -11.13 21.77
CA ALA A 475 -12.68 -11.53 21.21
C ALA A 475 -12.25 -10.47 20.17
N ARG A 476 -11.57 -10.88 19.08
CA ARG A 476 -11.15 -9.95 17.99
C ARG A 476 -12.29 -9.24 17.28
N ALA A 477 -13.48 -9.85 17.22
CA ALA A 477 -14.63 -9.24 16.57
C ALA A 477 -15.27 -8.16 17.46
N ALA A 478 -15.40 -6.94 16.94
CA ALA A 478 -15.95 -5.82 17.68
C ALA A 478 -17.47 -5.94 17.87
N VAL A 479 -17.93 -5.60 19.06
CA VAL A 479 -19.35 -5.34 19.33
C VAL A 479 -19.58 -3.85 19.44
N TYR A 480 -20.80 -3.42 19.12
CA TYR A 480 -21.16 -2.00 19.07
C TYR A 480 -22.32 -1.71 20.02
N PHE A 481 -22.15 -0.73 20.89
CA PHE A 481 -23.20 -0.19 21.75
C PHE A 481 -23.56 1.22 21.33
N LEU A 482 -24.85 1.50 21.16
CA LEU A 482 -25.36 2.84 20.89
C LEU A 482 -25.92 3.46 22.16
N VAL A 483 -25.42 4.63 22.52
CA VAL A 483 -25.77 5.37 23.73
C VAL A 483 -26.04 6.83 23.42
N ALA A 484 -26.72 7.55 24.31
CA ALA A 484 -26.73 9.01 24.25
C ALA A 484 -25.31 9.54 24.51
N GLN A 485 -24.86 10.58 23.80
CA GLN A 485 -23.52 11.17 24.04
C GLN A 485 -23.34 11.64 25.49
N SER A 486 -24.42 12.11 26.14
CA SER A 486 -24.41 12.51 27.55
C SER A 486 -24.02 11.37 28.49
N ALA A 487 -24.29 10.10 28.13
CA ALA A 487 -23.93 8.95 28.94
C ALA A 487 -22.41 8.69 29.03
N LEU A 488 -21.64 9.31 28.12
CA LEU A 488 -20.18 9.22 28.05
C LEU A 488 -19.45 10.33 28.83
N ARG A 489 -20.19 11.30 29.39
CA ARG A 489 -19.61 12.42 30.14
C ARG A 489 -18.77 11.90 31.32
N GLY A 490 -17.50 12.32 31.39
CA GLY A 490 -16.57 11.93 32.45
C GLY A 490 -15.98 10.52 32.32
N LYS A 491 -16.30 9.79 31.24
CA LYS A 491 -15.85 8.39 31.04
C LYS A 491 -14.86 8.22 29.87
N VAL A 492 -14.66 9.27 29.08
CA VAL A 492 -13.89 9.25 27.85
C VAL A 492 -12.61 10.08 28.00
N THR A 493 -11.47 9.44 27.75
CA THR A 493 -10.18 10.10 27.57
C THR A 493 -10.07 10.56 26.12
N ARG A 494 -10.09 11.87 25.91
CA ARG A 494 -9.99 12.48 24.57
C ARG A 494 -8.60 12.24 23.96
N PRO A 495 -8.48 12.14 22.63
CA PRO A 495 -7.18 12.13 21.98
C PRO A 495 -6.41 13.41 22.30
N SER A 496 -5.09 13.30 22.41
CA SER A 496 -4.22 14.48 22.41
C SER A 496 -4.41 15.21 21.08
N THR A 497 -4.50 16.55 21.14
CA THR A 497 -4.49 17.36 19.91
C THR A 497 -3.07 17.34 19.35
N PRO A 498 -2.85 16.90 18.10
CA PRO A 498 -1.54 16.97 17.49
C PRO A 498 -1.04 18.42 17.48
N PRO A 499 0.27 18.66 17.62
CA PRO A 499 0.82 20.00 17.49
C PRO A 499 0.44 20.58 16.12
N ARG A 500 0.02 21.85 16.08
CA ARG A 500 -0.31 22.52 14.82
C ARG A 500 0.95 22.66 13.97
N VAL A 501 0.95 22.03 12.80
CA VAL A 501 1.99 22.22 11.79
C VAL A 501 1.75 23.56 11.09
N ARG A 502 2.73 24.48 11.13
CA ARG A 502 2.68 25.70 10.33
C ARG A 502 3.07 25.38 8.89
N PRO A 503 2.18 25.52 7.89
CA PRO A 503 2.51 25.18 6.51
C PRO A 503 3.78 25.85 5.99
N ALA A 504 4.48 25.21 5.07
CA ALA A 504 5.54 25.85 4.28
C ALA A 504 4.98 27.05 3.50
N ALA A 505 5.82 28.02 3.17
CA ALA A 505 5.42 29.14 2.33
C ALA A 505 5.23 28.66 0.88
N ALA A 506 4.10 29.03 0.26
CA ALA A 506 3.84 28.69 -1.13
C ALA A 506 4.94 29.24 -2.06
N PRO A 507 5.28 28.54 -3.16
CA PRO A 507 6.26 29.02 -4.13
C PRO A 507 5.79 30.32 -4.77
N GLY A 508 6.74 31.23 -5.07
CA GLY A 508 6.44 32.50 -5.73
C GLY A 508 6.05 32.38 -7.21
N LEU A 509 6.28 31.21 -7.83
CA LEU A 509 5.85 30.84 -9.18
C LEU A 509 5.12 29.48 -9.12
N PRO A 510 3.90 29.42 -8.56
CA PRO A 510 3.21 28.15 -8.29
C PRO A 510 2.75 27.43 -9.56
N ALA A 511 2.60 28.14 -10.68
CA ALA A 511 2.22 27.54 -11.95
C ALA A 511 3.43 27.13 -12.82
N VAL A 512 4.66 27.39 -12.36
CA VAL A 512 5.88 26.97 -13.06
C VAL A 512 6.40 25.69 -12.44
N VAL A 513 6.41 24.61 -13.22
CA VAL A 513 6.93 23.31 -12.82
C VAL A 513 8.28 23.07 -13.47
N VAL A 514 9.25 22.62 -12.70
CA VAL A 514 10.57 22.21 -13.19
C VAL A 514 10.75 20.70 -13.04
N ARG A 515 11.52 20.10 -13.94
CA ARG A 515 11.84 18.67 -13.94
C ARG A 515 13.28 18.46 -14.35
N LEU A 516 13.96 17.53 -13.70
CA LEU A 516 15.24 16.97 -14.13
C LEU A 516 14.98 15.58 -14.72
N ARG A 517 15.66 15.23 -15.81
CA ARG A 517 15.70 13.87 -16.34
C ARG A 517 17.13 13.50 -16.69
N LEU A 518 17.65 12.45 -16.06
CA LEU A 518 18.97 11.94 -16.36
C LEU A 518 18.81 10.69 -17.24
N ALA A 519 19.08 10.84 -18.54
CA ALA A 519 19.02 9.71 -19.46
C ALA A 519 20.16 8.72 -19.19
N GLU A 520 19.96 7.45 -19.54
CA GLU A 520 20.98 6.38 -19.56
C GLU A 520 21.53 5.94 -18.18
N ALA A 521 21.28 6.69 -17.11
CA ALA A 521 21.66 6.31 -15.76
C ALA A 521 20.78 5.18 -15.21
N ARG A 522 21.39 4.32 -14.39
CA ARG A 522 20.68 3.22 -13.70
C ARG A 522 19.91 3.79 -12.50
N VAL A 523 18.67 3.36 -12.29
CA VAL A 523 17.90 3.76 -11.11
C VAL A 523 18.09 2.73 -9.99
N ASP A 524 18.44 3.19 -8.80
CA ASP A 524 18.27 2.45 -7.56
C ASP A 524 16.96 2.89 -6.90
N LYS A 525 15.93 2.05 -7.00
CA LYS A 525 14.61 2.34 -6.44
C LYS A 525 14.57 2.28 -4.92
N GLY A 526 15.43 1.49 -4.28
CA GLY A 526 15.46 1.37 -2.82
C GLY A 526 16.04 2.62 -2.17
N ALA A 527 17.10 3.17 -2.76
CA ALA A 527 17.71 4.41 -2.34
C ALA A 527 17.07 5.67 -2.97
N ASP A 528 16.12 5.48 -3.91
CA ASP A 528 15.44 6.53 -4.68
C ASP A 528 16.42 7.53 -5.33
N LEU A 529 17.38 6.99 -6.10
CA LEU A 529 18.43 7.78 -6.75
C LEU A 529 18.87 7.17 -8.09
N TYR A 530 19.62 7.96 -8.86
CA TYR A 530 20.31 7.51 -10.07
C TYR A 530 21.77 7.16 -9.76
N VAL A 531 22.27 6.07 -10.33
CA VAL A 531 23.65 5.61 -10.20
C VAL A 531 24.40 5.87 -11.51
N MET A 532 25.58 6.49 -11.40
CA MET A 532 26.48 6.81 -12.50
C MET A 532 27.87 6.23 -12.26
N ASP A 533 28.57 5.80 -13.30
CA ASP A 533 29.94 5.33 -13.14
C ASP A 533 30.89 6.49 -12.78
N ALA A 534 31.98 6.18 -12.07
CA ALA A 534 32.98 7.17 -11.69
C ALA A 534 33.56 7.90 -12.90
N GLY A 535 33.54 9.23 -12.88
CA GLY A 535 33.96 10.07 -14.01
C GLY A 535 33.02 10.06 -15.23
N GLN A 536 31.91 9.31 -15.20
CA GLN A 536 30.93 9.30 -16.28
C GLN A 536 30.28 10.67 -16.43
N SER A 537 30.11 11.11 -17.68
CA SER A 537 29.40 12.34 -18.01
C SER A 537 28.14 12.00 -18.80
N LEU A 538 26.98 12.37 -18.26
CA LEU A 538 25.66 12.09 -18.84
C LEU A 538 24.88 13.37 -19.12
N SER A 539 23.96 13.29 -20.07
CA SER A 539 23.03 14.37 -20.40
C SER A 539 21.90 14.43 -19.38
N LEU A 540 21.89 15.50 -18.58
CA LEU A 540 20.84 15.88 -17.66
C LEU A 540 19.94 16.92 -18.33
N MET A 541 18.69 16.56 -18.61
CA MET A 541 17.72 17.48 -19.18
C MET A 541 17.05 18.33 -18.09
N ALA A 542 17.35 19.63 -18.08
CA ALA A 542 16.71 20.59 -17.19
C ALA A 542 15.51 21.25 -17.88
N GLU A 543 14.32 20.99 -17.38
CA GLU A 543 13.08 21.39 -18.03
C GLU A 543 12.28 22.34 -17.15
N ALA A 544 11.58 23.28 -17.79
CA ALA A 544 10.62 24.15 -17.14
C ALA A 544 9.36 24.29 -17.99
N TYR A 545 8.22 24.29 -17.31
CA TYR A 545 6.88 24.32 -17.87
C TYR A 545 6.12 25.47 -17.23
N ASN A 546 5.37 26.23 -18.03
CA ASN A 546 4.47 27.25 -17.50
C ASN A 546 3.02 26.82 -17.72
N PHE A 547 2.37 26.35 -16.66
CA PHE A 547 0.95 25.98 -16.67
C PHE A 547 0.02 27.13 -16.25
N GLY A 548 0.58 28.32 -16.05
CA GLY A 548 -0.17 29.53 -15.72
C GLY A 548 -0.68 30.26 -16.96
N SER A 549 -1.41 31.35 -16.72
CA SER A 549 -2.01 32.19 -17.77
C SER A 549 -1.15 33.38 -18.21
N ALA A 550 -0.05 33.66 -17.50
CA ALA A 550 0.84 34.78 -17.79
C ALA A 550 2.24 34.30 -18.19
N PRO A 551 2.94 35.01 -19.10
CA PRO A 551 4.31 34.66 -19.45
C PRO A 551 5.27 34.84 -18.25
N VAL A 552 6.31 34.02 -18.19
CA VAL A 552 7.36 34.10 -17.18
C VAL A 552 8.71 34.24 -17.88
N GLU A 553 9.44 35.30 -17.53
CA GLU A 553 10.80 35.53 -18.00
C GLU A 553 11.76 35.58 -16.81
N GLY A 554 12.90 34.90 -16.94
CA GLY A 554 13.84 34.73 -15.85
C GLY A 554 14.98 33.77 -16.19
N ARG A 555 15.34 32.91 -15.22
CA ARG A 555 16.41 31.93 -15.37
C ARG A 555 16.09 30.59 -14.70
N LEU A 556 16.65 29.53 -15.25
CA LEU A 556 16.86 28.26 -14.56
C LEU A 556 18.19 28.34 -13.81
N THR A 557 18.20 27.83 -12.59
CA THR A 557 19.40 27.70 -11.76
C THR A 557 19.53 26.24 -11.34
N LEU A 558 20.67 25.65 -11.67
CA LEU A 558 21.07 24.31 -11.28
C LEU A 558 22.19 24.38 -10.25
N GLU A 559 22.07 23.57 -9.22
CA GLU A 559 23.07 23.39 -8.18
C GLU A 559 23.42 21.91 -8.10
N ALA A 560 24.72 21.61 -8.07
CA ALA A 560 25.27 20.31 -7.75
C ALA A 560 26.28 20.49 -6.61
N PRO A 561 26.30 19.60 -5.61
CA PRO A 561 27.21 19.69 -4.47
C PRO A 561 28.66 19.35 -4.88
N ASP A 562 29.59 19.55 -3.94
CA ASP A 562 31.03 19.41 -4.19
C ASP A 562 31.40 18.02 -4.73
N GLY A 563 32.32 18.00 -5.70
CA GLY A 563 32.75 16.79 -6.42
C GLY A 563 31.95 16.49 -7.68
N TRP A 564 30.69 16.90 -7.76
CA TRP A 564 29.88 16.79 -8.98
C TRP A 564 30.03 18.04 -9.83
N SER A 565 30.13 17.88 -11.16
CA SER A 565 30.27 19.02 -12.06
C SER A 565 29.12 19.13 -13.06
N LEU A 566 28.71 20.37 -13.29
CA LEU A 566 27.74 20.78 -14.30
C LEU A 566 28.47 21.68 -15.29
N ASP A 567 28.39 21.38 -16.58
CA ASP A 567 28.96 22.25 -17.62
C ASP A 567 28.20 23.58 -17.76
N ARG A 568 26.96 23.62 -17.26
CA ARG A 568 26.10 24.79 -17.20
C ARG A 568 25.28 24.81 -15.91
N LYS A 569 25.46 25.86 -15.10
CA LYS A 569 24.71 26.06 -13.84
C LYS A 569 23.49 26.98 -13.97
N GLN A 570 23.40 27.75 -15.04
CA GLN A 570 22.27 28.65 -15.28
C GLN A 570 21.93 28.74 -16.76
N ALA A 571 20.65 28.96 -17.06
CA ALA A 571 20.18 29.23 -18.41
C ALA A 571 19.05 30.27 -18.37
N PRO A 572 19.00 31.25 -19.29
CA PRO A 572 17.85 32.14 -19.41
C PRO A 572 16.61 31.32 -19.80
N VAL A 573 15.45 31.73 -19.31
CA VAL A 573 14.19 31.07 -19.64
C VAL A 573 13.10 32.12 -19.89
N ARG A 574 12.40 31.96 -21.01
CA ARG A 574 11.17 32.69 -21.34
C ARG A 574 10.11 31.64 -21.64
N LEU A 575 9.02 31.65 -20.89
CA LEU A 575 7.94 30.68 -20.98
C LEU A 575 6.62 31.41 -21.18
N ALA A 576 6.05 31.32 -22.38
CA ALA A 576 4.65 31.65 -22.60
C ALA A 576 3.73 30.64 -21.87
N PRO A 577 2.45 30.98 -21.64
CA PRO A 577 1.46 30.03 -21.16
C PRO A 577 1.43 28.73 -21.99
N GLY A 578 1.52 27.57 -21.33
CA GLY A 578 1.55 26.25 -21.96
C GLY A 578 2.90 25.85 -22.59
N GLU A 579 3.91 26.71 -22.53
CA GLU A 579 5.22 26.45 -23.11
C GLU A 579 6.09 25.57 -22.20
N ARG A 580 7.00 24.84 -22.84
CA ARG A 580 8.07 24.07 -22.24
C ARG A 580 9.41 24.54 -22.81
N VAL A 581 10.37 24.78 -21.94
CA VAL A 581 11.79 24.91 -22.32
C VAL A 581 12.56 23.71 -21.74
N ALA A 582 13.46 23.15 -22.54
CA ALA A 582 14.34 22.05 -22.15
C ALA A 582 15.78 22.46 -22.46
N VAL A 583 16.64 22.41 -21.44
CA VAL A 583 18.05 22.78 -21.54
C VAL A 583 18.89 21.54 -21.20
N PRO A 584 19.63 20.97 -22.17
CA PRO A 584 20.58 19.91 -21.87
C PRO A 584 21.75 20.50 -21.07
N VAL A 585 22.14 19.80 -20.01
CA VAL A 585 23.29 20.10 -19.16
C VAL A 585 24.08 18.80 -19.02
N ARG A 586 25.42 18.86 -19.07
CA ARG A 586 26.22 17.68 -18.74
C ARG A 586 26.49 17.62 -17.25
N LEU A 587 26.06 16.52 -16.64
CA LEU A 587 26.38 16.15 -15.28
C LEU A 587 27.52 15.12 -15.31
N THR A 588 28.61 15.39 -14.61
CA THR A 588 29.73 14.47 -14.50
C THR A 588 29.91 14.01 -13.06
N ALA A 589 29.93 12.70 -12.86
CA ALA A 589 30.17 12.07 -11.56
C ALA A 589 31.63 12.22 -11.12
N PRO A 590 31.90 12.35 -9.81
CA PRO A 590 33.26 12.35 -9.28
C PRO A 590 33.95 10.99 -9.51
N GLN A 591 35.29 10.99 -9.37
CA GLN A 591 36.07 9.75 -9.35
C GLN A 591 35.91 9.00 -8.03
N GLN A 592 35.68 9.74 -6.94
CA GLN A 592 35.42 9.20 -5.61
C GLN A 592 33.94 8.82 -5.45
N PHE A 593 33.66 7.91 -4.53
CA PHE A 593 32.27 7.61 -4.18
C PHE A 593 31.63 8.80 -3.49
N GLY A 594 30.38 9.07 -3.85
CA GLY A 594 29.59 10.06 -3.16
C GLY A 594 28.18 10.12 -3.74
N SER A 595 27.24 10.45 -2.87
CA SER A 595 25.88 10.81 -3.27
C SER A 595 25.74 12.32 -3.31
N ALA A 596 24.84 12.80 -4.17
CA ALA A 596 24.56 14.20 -4.36
C ALA A 596 23.08 14.43 -4.67
N GLU A 597 22.57 15.60 -4.30
CA GLU A 597 21.27 16.08 -4.75
C GLU A 597 21.50 17.18 -5.78
N VAL A 598 21.06 16.95 -7.02
CA VAL A 598 21.05 17.98 -8.06
C VAL A 598 19.74 18.75 -7.96
N ARG A 599 19.84 20.06 -7.74
CA ARG A 599 18.70 20.95 -7.52
C ARG A 599 18.47 21.84 -8.72
N LEU A 600 17.23 21.93 -9.19
CA LEU A 600 16.78 22.84 -10.24
C LEU A 600 15.66 23.73 -9.72
N VAL A 601 15.76 25.04 -9.99
CA VAL A 601 14.71 26.03 -9.70
C VAL A 601 14.57 27.02 -10.85
N ALA A 602 13.33 27.38 -11.19
CA ALA A 602 13.03 28.52 -12.05
C ALA A 602 12.83 29.80 -11.22
N ALA A 603 13.42 30.91 -11.68
CA ALA A 603 13.47 32.17 -10.96
C ALA A 603 13.09 33.36 -11.85
N ALA A 604 12.14 34.19 -11.39
CA ALA A 604 11.78 35.47 -12.01
C ALA A 604 11.85 36.59 -10.98
N GLY A 605 12.93 37.38 -11.01
CA GLY A 605 13.23 38.36 -9.95
C GLY A 605 13.47 37.68 -8.60
N ARG A 606 12.65 37.98 -7.59
CA ARG A 606 12.67 37.30 -6.26
C ARG A 606 11.75 36.08 -6.17
N ARG A 607 10.86 35.87 -7.14
CA ARG A 607 9.92 34.74 -7.16
C ARG A 607 10.62 33.46 -7.63
N ARG A 608 10.23 32.32 -7.07
CA ARG A 608 10.83 30.99 -7.33
C ARG A 608 9.75 29.94 -7.53
N SER A 609 9.97 28.98 -8.42
CA SER A 609 9.17 27.76 -8.50
C SER A 609 9.41 26.87 -7.28
N ALA A 610 8.58 25.85 -7.10
CA ALA A 610 8.99 24.68 -6.31
C ALA A 610 10.23 24.03 -6.97
N PRO A 611 11.16 23.43 -6.20
CA PRO A 611 12.35 22.82 -6.78
C PRO A 611 12.03 21.49 -7.48
N ALA A 612 12.95 21.05 -8.34
CA ALA A 612 13.18 19.64 -8.63
C ALA A 612 14.50 19.23 -7.98
N LEU A 613 14.48 18.17 -7.19
CA LEU A 613 15.61 17.60 -6.46
C LEU A 613 15.80 16.17 -6.94
N LEU A 614 16.93 15.90 -7.59
CA LEU A 614 17.28 14.61 -8.17
C LEU A 614 18.50 14.05 -7.44
N SER A 615 18.32 12.93 -6.75
CA SER A 615 19.42 12.25 -6.07
C SER A 615 20.23 11.42 -7.06
N VAL A 616 21.56 11.55 -6.99
CA VAL A 616 22.53 10.82 -7.81
C VAL A 616 23.63 10.22 -6.91
N GLN A 617 24.26 9.14 -7.35
CA GLN A 617 25.35 8.47 -6.65
C GLN A 617 26.38 7.92 -7.65
N THR A 618 27.66 8.04 -7.30
CA THR A 618 28.72 7.33 -8.05
C THR A 618 28.69 5.85 -7.71
N ASP A 619 28.73 4.95 -8.70
CA ASP A 619 28.75 3.50 -8.50
C ASP A 619 29.98 3.12 -7.65
N PRO A 620 29.79 2.52 -6.46
CA PRO A 620 30.90 2.13 -5.59
C PRO A 620 31.86 1.12 -6.26
N ASN A 621 31.41 0.38 -7.27
CA ASN A 621 32.23 -0.59 -8.00
C ASN A 621 33.19 0.07 -9.00
N THR A 622 32.86 1.27 -9.49
CA THR A 622 33.73 2.01 -10.41
C THR A 622 34.47 3.15 -9.72
N ALA A 623 34.06 3.53 -8.50
CA ALA A 623 34.71 4.54 -7.68
C ALA A 623 36.17 4.18 -7.33
N GLN A 624 37.05 5.19 -7.42
CA GLN A 624 38.44 5.09 -7.02
C GLN A 624 38.56 5.15 -5.49
N ALA A 625 39.26 4.18 -4.91
CA ALA A 625 39.55 4.19 -3.49
C ALA A 625 40.68 5.21 -3.19
N ARG A 626 40.48 6.04 -2.17
CA ARG A 626 41.51 6.92 -1.60
C ARG A 626 42.50 6.14 -0.75
N GLU A 627 42.02 5.10 -0.08
CA GLU A 627 42.81 4.23 0.80
C GLU A 627 42.30 2.80 0.70
N THR A 628 43.18 1.82 0.86
CA THR A 628 42.84 0.40 0.82
C THR A 628 43.65 -0.36 1.86
N ARG A 629 43.01 -1.28 2.59
CA ARG A 629 43.64 -2.16 3.57
C ARG A 629 43.22 -3.61 3.35
N ALA A 630 44.18 -4.48 3.06
CA ALA A 630 43.94 -5.92 3.01
C ALA A 630 43.57 -6.45 4.40
N LEU A 631 42.61 -7.39 4.45
CA LEU A 631 42.07 -7.92 5.71
C LEU A 631 42.55 -9.34 6.06
N ASP A 632 43.42 -9.91 5.23
CA ASP A 632 43.96 -11.27 5.39
C ASP A 632 42.86 -12.34 5.57
N LEU A 633 41.74 -12.17 4.85
CA LEU A 633 40.56 -13.06 4.92
C LEU A 633 40.62 -14.20 3.89
N GLU A 634 41.75 -14.35 3.20
CA GLU A 634 41.95 -15.36 2.16
C GLU A 634 42.60 -16.65 2.70
N ARG A 635 42.79 -16.73 4.02
CA ARG A 635 43.36 -17.87 4.71
C ARG A 635 42.27 -18.86 5.09
N VAL A 636 42.33 -20.07 4.54
CA VAL A 636 41.33 -21.14 4.72
C VAL A 636 41.07 -21.43 6.20
N GLU A 637 42.11 -21.47 7.02
CA GLU A 637 42.05 -21.78 8.45
C GLU A 637 41.30 -20.74 9.29
N ARG A 638 40.99 -19.56 8.73
CA ARG A 638 40.22 -18.51 9.42
C ARG A 638 38.71 -18.68 9.28
N TRP A 639 38.24 -19.59 8.44
CA TRP A 639 36.83 -19.74 8.11
C TRP A 639 36.21 -20.94 8.84
N ALA A 640 35.19 -20.66 9.63
CA ALA A 640 34.38 -21.65 10.33
C ALA A 640 33.11 -21.99 9.53
N HIS A 641 32.58 -23.18 9.81
CA HIS A 641 31.36 -23.67 9.18
C HIS A 641 30.11 -23.01 9.78
N ASN A 642 29.25 -22.46 8.94
CA ASN A 642 27.95 -21.93 9.33
C ASN A 642 26.98 -22.07 8.15
N ILE A 643 26.13 -23.10 8.21
CA ILE A 643 25.25 -23.53 7.13
C ILE A 643 23.93 -24.03 7.72
N ALA A 644 22.83 -23.84 6.98
CA ALA A 644 21.51 -24.28 7.40
C ALA A 644 21.42 -25.81 7.55
N ASN A 645 20.45 -26.26 8.35
CA ASN A 645 20.20 -27.67 8.60
C ASN A 645 19.99 -28.45 7.29
N GLY A 646 20.62 -29.63 7.19
CA GLY A 646 20.57 -30.45 5.97
C GLY A 646 21.59 -30.07 4.90
N GLY A 647 22.43 -29.05 5.16
CA GLY A 647 23.60 -28.71 4.36
C GLY A 647 24.91 -29.22 4.95
N SER A 648 25.90 -29.44 4.09
CA SER A 648 27.32 -29.60 4.43
C SER A 648 28.14 -28.58 3.65
N MET A 649 29.28 -28.18 4.21
CA MET A 649 30.21 -27.29 3.53
C MET A 649 31.66 -27.72 3.71
N GLU A 650 32.48 -27.39 2.72
CA GLU A 650 33.94 -27.48 2.77
C GLU A 650 34.56 -26.12 2.45
N VAL A 651 35.71 -25.84 3.06
CA VAL A 651 36.50 -24.63 2.81
C VAL A 651 37.87 -25.05 2.29
N ALA A 652 38.26 -24.49 1.15
CA ALA A 652 39.54 -24.78 0.50
C ALA A 652 40.16 -23.49 -0.07
N ALA A 653 41.44 -23.56 -0.42
CA ALA A 653 42.09 -22.48 -1.14
C ALA A 653 41.56 -22.45 -2.59
N GLY A 654 41.25 -21.26 -3.09
CA GLY A 654 40.85 -21.07 -4.49
C GLY A 654 42.01 -21.37 -5.45
N ALA A 655 41.73 -21.99 -6.59
CA ALA A 655 42.75 -22.31 -7.59
C ALA A 655 43.43 -21.04 -8.17
N GLU A 656 42.70 -19.92 -8.15
CA GLU A 656 43.15 -18.61 -8.63
C GLU A 656 43.33 -17.60 -7.49
N GLY A 657 43.66 -18.09 -6.28
CA GLY A 657 43.77 -17.30 -5.07
C GLY A 657 42.43 -17.08 -4.36
N GLY A 658 42.49 -16.59 -3.12
CA GLY A 658 41.33 -16.47 -2.24
C GLY A 658 40.85 -17.78 -1.63
N VAL A 659 39.60 -17.78 -1.19
CA VAL A 659 38.93 -18.90 -0.52
C VAL A 659 37.78 -19.42 -1.36
N ARG A 660 37.67 -20.75 -1.42
CA ARG A 660 36.59 -21.49 -2.04
C ARG A 660 35.72 -22.13 -0.97
N PHE A 661 34.42 -21.92 -1.08
CA PHE A 661 33.40 -22.55 -0.27
C PHE A 661 32.56 -23.47 -1.14
N ASP A 662 32.56 -24.77 -0.84
CA ASP A 662 31.72 -25.75 -1.52
C ASP A 662 30.53 -26.08 -0.61
N PHE A 663 29.31 -25.90 -1.10
CA PHE A 663 28.07 -26.15 -0.38
C PHE A 663 27.33 -27.33 -0.99
N THR A 664 26.79 -28.21 -0.15
CA THR A 664 25.94 -29.32 -0.58
C THR A 664 24.71 -29.41 0.31
N PHE A 665 23.51 -29.47 -0.28
CA PHE A 665 22.23 -29.62 0.40
C PHE A 665 21.52 -30.90 -0.03
N ARG A 666 20.78 -31.51 0.90
CA ARG A 666 20.07 -32.78 0.63
C ARG A 666 18.76 -32.62 -0.13
N ALA A 667 18.17 -31.43 -0.15
CA ALA A 667 16.89 -31.14 -0.80
C ALA A 667 16.75 -29.65 -1.13
N GLU A 668 15.84 -29.32 -2.04
CA GLU A 668 15.51 -27.92 -2.36
C GLU A 668 14.81 -27.24 -1.18
N GLY A 669 15.08 -25.96 -0.97
CA GLY A 669 14.53 -25.21 0.16
C GLY A 669 15.24 -23.88 0.39
N ASP A 670 15.12 -23.35 1.61
CA ASP A 670 15.81 -22.12 2.03
C ASP A 670 17.26 -22.40 2.44
N ASN A 671 18.06 -22.76 1.43
CA ASN A 671 19.39 -23.37 1.57
C ASN A 671 20.50 -22.32 1.77
N TRP A 672 20.48 -21.63 2.92
CA TRP A 672 21.51 -20.63 3.25
C TRP A 672 22.81 -21.25 3.78
N ALA A 673 23.94 -20.80 3.23
CA ALA A 673 25.27 -21.01 3.78
C ALA A 673 25.95 -19.66 4.00
N TYR A 674 26.55 -19.44 5.17
CA TYR A 674 27.29 -18.23 5.53
C TYR A 674 28.58 -18.58 6.27
N PRO A 675 29.58 -19.19 5.61
CA PRO A 675 30.94 -19.31 6.13
C PRO A 675 31.34 -18.03 6.87
N GLU A 676 31.93 -18.18 8.06
CA GLU A 676 32.21 -17.03 8.92
C GLU A 676 33.66 -17.00 9.39
N THR A 677 34.24 -15.80 9.45
CA THR A 677 35.55 -15.58 10.07
C THR A 677 35.39 -14.81 11.37
N LEU A 678 36.09 -15.27 12.40
CA LEU A 678 36.15 -14.61 13.69
C LEU A 678 37.31 -13.59 13.69
N CYS A 679 37.02 -12.37 14.13
CA CYS A 679 38.01 -11.30 14.29
C CYS A 679 38.33 -11.16 15.78
N GLU A 680 39.49 -11.68 16.19
CA GLU A 680 40.00 -11.56 17.56
C GLU A 680 41.39 -10.89 17.58
N PRO A 681 41.51 -9.67 18.14
CA PRO A 681 40.44 -8.81 18.63
C PRO A 681 39.47 -8.35 17.50
N PRO A 682 38.28 -7.81 17.84
CA PRO A 682 37.36 -7.26 16.84
C PRO A 682 38.05 -6.26 15.91
N LEU A 683 37.68 -6.32 14.63
CA LEU A 683 38.32 -5.56 13.57
C LEU A 683 37.79 -4.12 13.51
N ASP A 684 38.70 -3.15 13.68
CA ASP A 684 38.40 -1.74 13.52
C ASP A 684 38.47 -1.32 12.03
N LEU A 685 37.31 -1.06 11.44
CA LEU A 685 37.10 -0.55 10.08
C LEU A 685 36.63 0.92 10.07
N SER A 686 36.68 1.64 11.19
CA SER A 686 36.13 3.00 11.31
C SER A 686 36.79 4.04 10.38
N ALA A 687 38.01 3.79 9.92
CA ALA A 687 38.71 4.61 8.92
C ALA A 687 38.24 4.38 7.47
N PHE A 688 37.44 3.32 7.23
CA PHE A 688 36.97 2.88 5.91
C PHE A 688 35.45 3.02 5.83
N ASN A 689 34.91 3.08 4.61
CA ASN A 689 33.46 3.22 4.39
C ASN A 689 32.87 2.11 3.53
N ALA A 690 33.69 1.15 3.05
CA ALA A 690 33.22 0.02 2.27
C ALA A 690 34.14 -1.20 2.42
N LEU A 691 33.59 -2.37 2.07
CA LEU A 691 34.37 -3.56 1.74
C LEU A 691 34.36 -3.79 0.23
N ARG A 692 35.52 -4.07 -0.34
CA ARG A 692 35.67 -4.46 -1.75
C ARG A 692 36.26 -5.86 -1.83
N PHE A 693 35.69 -6.69 -2.69
CA PHE A 693 36.15 -8.06 -2.93
C PHE A 693 35.77 -8.49 -4.34
N GLU A 694 36.38 -9.58 -4.79
CA GLU A 694 35.97 -10.28 -6.01
C GLU A 694 35.29 -11.59 -5.63
N TYR A 695 34.26 -11.95 -6.37
CA TYR A 695 33.55 -13.22 -6.17
C TYR A 695 33.15 -13.86 -7.49
N ARG A 696 32.94 -15.18 -7.45
CA ARG A 696 32.24 -15.94 -8.50
C ARG A 696 31.58 -17.18 -7.91
N THR A 697 30.65 -17.74 -8.65
CA THR A 697 29.91 -18.95 -8.32
C THR A 697 30.08 -20.00 -9.42
N SER A 698 29.95 -21.29 -9.10
CA SER A 698 30.03 -22.37 -10.11
C SER A 698 28.93 -22.30 -11.17
N VAL A 699 27.79 -21.66 -10.85
CA VAL A 699 26.68 -21.41 -11.78
C VAL A 699 26.20 -19.97 -11.69
N ALA A 700 25.64 -19.44 -12.77
CA ALA A 700 25.09 -18.08 -12.80
C ALA A 700 23.81 -17.95 -11.96
N ASP A 701 22.93 -18.96 -11.97
CA ASP A 701 21.73 -18.99 -11.13
C ASP A 701 21.98 -19.68 -9.79
N SER A 702 22.95 -19.15 -9.03
CA SER A 702 23.30 -19.67 -7.71
C SER A 702 22.26 -19.40 -6.63
N GLY A 703 21.36 -18.43 -6.88
CA GLY A 703 20.69 -17.65 -5.84
C GLY A 703 21.58 -16.49 -5.34
N PRO A 704 21.07 -15.63 -4.45
CA PRO A 704 21.79 -14.41 -4.02
C PRO A 704 23.04 -14.73 -3.19
N VAL A 705 24.17 -14.13 -3.57
CA VAL A 705 25.40 -14.03 -2.75
C VAL A 705 25.27 -12.84 -1.81
N ARG A 706 25.81 -12.90 -0.59
CA ARG A 706 25.69 -11.84 0.41
C ARG A 706 26.98 -11.63 1.19
N LEU A 707 27.24 -10.37 1.51
CA LEU A 707 28.15 -9.97 2.58
C LEU A 707 27.32 -9.73 3.85
N MET A 708 27.83 -10.19 5.00
CA MET A 708 27.29 -9.87 6.31
C MET A 708 28.42 -9.55 7.29
N LEU A 709 28.23 -8.47 8.04
CA LEU A 709 29.11 -8.01 9.12
C LEU A 709 28.37 -8.17 10.44
N VAL A 710 29.06 -8.66 11.47
CA VAL A 710 28.47 -8.98 12.76
C VAL A 710 29.27 -8.30 13.87
N GLU A 711 28.56 -7.61 14.75
CA GLU A 711 29.09 -6.95 15.94
C GLU A 711 29.37 -7.97 17.06
N PRO A 712 30.16 -7.60 18.10
CA PRO A 712 30.49 -8.48 19.21
C PRO A 712 29.26 -9.00 19.96
N GLU A 713 28.21 -8.19 20.03
CA GLU A 713 26.91 -8.50 20.65
C GLU A 713 26.03 -9.40 19.76
N GLY A 714 26.45 -9.65 18.52
CA GLY A 714 25.80 -10.56 17.58
C GLY A 714 24.83 -9.89 16.60
N ALA A 715 24.57 -8.59 16.74
CA ALA A 715 23.81 -7.82 15.75
C ALA A 715 24.48 -7.91 14.38
N ALA A 716 23.69 -8.20 13.34
CA ALA A 716 24.20 -8.49 12.02
C ALA A 716 23.63 -7.55 10.96
N TYR A 717 24.49 -7.09 10.07
CA TYR A 717 24.19 -6.18 8.97
C TYR A 717 24.59 -6.83 7.65
N TYR A 718 23.69 -6.82 6.66
CA TYR A 718 23.88 -7.61 5.44
C TYR A 718 23.38 -6.91 4.17
N THR A 719 23.88 -7.36 3.02
CA THR A 719 23.41 -6.92 1.70
C THR A 719 22.02 -7.50 1.41
N SER A 720 20.96 -6.75 1.72
CA SER A 720 19.57 -7.20 1.64
C SER A 720 19.13 -7.64 0.24
N GLY A 721 19.51 -6.87 -0.78
CA GLY A 721 19.26 -7.18 -2.20
C GLY A 721 20.05 -8.37 -2.75
N GLY A 722 21.14 -8.75 -2.07
CA GLY A 722 22.07 -9.76 -2.56
C GLY A 722 22.83 -9.34 -3.82
N LEU A 723 23.94 -10.02 -4.07
CA LEU A 723 24.70 -9.95 -5.29
C LEU A 723 24.29 -11.13 -6.19
N PRO A 724 24.10 -10.93 -7.51
CA PRO A 724 23.75 -12.03 -8.40
C PRO A 724 24.93 -13.00 -8.55
N GLY A 725 24.63 -14.28 -8.75
CA GLY A 725 25.62 -15.28 -9.14
C GLY A 725 26.29 -14.94 -10.48
N THR A 726 27.54 -15.39 -10.65
CA THR A 726 28.33 -15.15 -11.85
C THR A 726 29.44 -16.19 -11.96
N THR A 727 29.62 -16.81 -13.12
CA THR A 727 30.72 -17.75 -13.35
C THR A 727 32.04 -17.06 -13.66
N ALA A 728 31.99 -15.79 -14.07
CA ALA A 728 33.16 -14.93 -14.22
C ALA A 728 33.44 -14.19 -12.90
N TRP A 729 34.73 -13.93 -12.61
CA TRP A 729 35.12 -13.05 -11.51
C TRP A 729 34.47 -11.68 -11.66
N ARG A 730 33.81 -11.23 -10.60
CA ARG A 730 33.17 -9.93 -10.51
C ARG A 730 33.63 -9.21 -9.26
N SER A 731 34.01 -7.94 -9.41
CA SER A 731 34.26 -7.07 -8.26
C SER A 731 32.94 -6.56 -7.67
N ALA A 732 32.86 -6.56 -6.35
CA ALA A 732 31.78 -5.98 -5.57
C ALA A 732 32.38 -5.04 -4.51
N THR A 733 31.88 -3.81 -4.47
CA THR A 733 32.18 -2.83 -3.41
C THR A 733 30.89 -2.53 -2.66
N ILE A 734 30.86 -2.81 -1.37
CA ILE A 734 29.69 -2.70 -0.50
C ILE A 734 29.94 -1.57 0.51
N PRO A 735 29.34 -0.39 0.30
CA PRO A 735 29.32 0.68 1.30
C PRO A 735 28.69 0.20 2.61
N PHE A 736 29.27 0.55 3.76
CA PHE A 736 28.76 0.10 5.06
C PHE A 736 27.37 0.64 5.38
N ASP A 737 27.06 1.86 4.93
CA ASP A 737 25.75 2.49 5.06
C ASP A 737 24.65 1.85 4.19
N SER A 738 25.03 0.99 3.23
CA SER A 738 24.09 0.23 2.41
C SER A 738 23.64 -1.10 3.05
N LEU A 739 24.29 -1.52 4.14
CA LEU A 739 23.97 -2.78 4.81
C LEU A 739 22.71 -2.61 5.67
N ALA A 740 21.77 -3.54 5.51
CA ALA A 740 20.54 -3.57 6.28
C ALA A 740 20.71 -4.39 7.56
N TYR A 741 20.11 -3.93 8.66
CA TYR A 741 20.01 -4.72 9.89
C TYR A 741 19.22 -6.01 9.65
N LEU A 742 19.76 -7.15 10.07
CA LEU A 742 19.07 -8.43 10.05
C LEU A 742 18.17 -8.53 11.27
N THR A 743 16.86 -8.39 11.06
CA THR A 743 15.84 -8.40 12.13
C THR A 743 15.78 -9.69 12.94
N LEU A 744 16.40 -10.79 12.46
CA LEU A 744 16.50 -12.07 13.17
C LEU A 744 17.77 -12.18 14.04
N SER A 745 18.64 -11.18 14.02
CA SER A 745 19.83 -11.10 14.87
C SER A 745 19.52 -10.44 16.22
N PRO A 746 20.39 -10.59 17.24
CA PRO A 746 20.30 -9.83 18.49
C PRO A 746 20.07 -8.34 18.27
N ALA A 747 19.32 -7.72 19.18
CA ALA A 747 18.99 -6.30 19.13
C ALA A 747 20.25 -5.43 19.21
N ASP A 748 20.35 -4.46 18.33
CA ASP A 748 21.33 -3.37 18.41
C ASP A 748 20.64 -2.11 18.98
N PRO A 749 21.08 -1.58 20.14
CA PRO A 749 20.52 -0.38 20.74
C PRO A 749 20.59 0.88 19.86
N ASN A 750 21.60 1.01 18.99
CA ASN A 750 21.81 2.20 18.17
C ASN A 750 21.28 2.04 16.72
N GLN A 751 20.99 0.80 16.31
CA GLN A 751 20.51 0.40 14.98
C GLN A 751 21.44 0.87 13.85
N LYS A 752 22.74 0.84 14.09
CA LYS A 752 23.80 1.20 13.14
C LYS A 752 24.97 0.26 13.30
N LEU A 753 25.54 -0.14 12.17
CA LEU A 753 26.76 -0.93 12.16
C LEU A 753 27.92 -0.20 12.86
N ASP A 754 28.40 -0.75 13.96
CA ASP A 754 29.56 -0.27 14.71
C ASP A 754 30.87 -0.71 14.03
N THR A 755 31.29 0.09 13.05
CA THR A 755 32.46 -0.22 12.20
C THR A 755 33.80 -0.31 12.95
N ASP A 756 33.92 0.20 14.18
CA ASP A 756 35.15 0.14 14.99
C ASP A 756 35.37 -1.24 15.66
N ARG A 757 34.39 -2.15 15.59
CA ARG A 757 34.40 -3.39 16.37
C ARG A 757 33.77 -4.59 15.66
N ILE A 758 34.08 -4.80 14.38
CA ILE A 758 33.52 -5.94 13.65
C ILE A 758 34.06 -7.27 14.20
N ALA A 759 33.17 -8.08 14.78
CA ALA A 759 33.54 -9.37 15.39
C ALA A 759 33.54 -10.50 14.37
N ARG A 760 32.64 -10.49 13.37
CA ARG A 760 32.64 -11.50 12.30
C ARG A 760 32.33 -10.93 10.93
N ILE A 761 32.92 -11.56 9.92
CA ILE A 761 32.65 -11.29 8.51
C ILE A 761 32.17 -12.59 7.87
N ARG A 762 31.13 -12.50 7.04
CA ARG A 762 30.49 -13.64 6.38
C ARG A 762 30.30 -13.36 4.90
N PHE A 763 30.73 -14.30 4.06
CA PHE A 763 30.34 -14.37 2.66
C PHE A 763 29.46 -15.59 2.49
N GLY A 764 28.22 -15.39 2.09
CA GLY A 764 27.24 -16.47 2.01
C GLY A 764 26.44 -16.47 0.71
N ALA A 765 25.68 -17.54 0.50
CA ALA A 765 24.75 -17.67 -0.62
C ALA A 765 23.49 -18.44 -0.18
N ASN A 766 22.35 -18.13 -0.81
CA ASN A 766 21.19 -19.03 -0.79
C ASN A 766 21.28 -19.94 -2.00
N CYS A 767 21.61 -21.20 -1.78
CA CYS A 767 21.92 -22.14 -2.85
C CYS A 767 20.63 -22.62 -3.52
N LYS A 768 20.35 -22.10 -4.72
CA LYS A 768 19.32 -22.65 -5.59
C LYS A 768 19.64 -24.09 -6.04
N PRO A 769 20.83 -24.38 -6.61
CA PRO A 769 21.24 -25.76 -6.82
C PRO A 769 21.58 -26.42 -5.48
N LEU A 770 21.44 -27.75 -5.42
CA LEU A 770 21.85 -28.53 -4.26
C LEU A 770 23.36 -28.52 -4.04
N GLU A 771 24.14 -28.25 -5.09
CA GLU A 771 25.59 -28.09 -5.03
C GLU A 771 25.97 -26.72 -5.59
N LEU A 772 26.71 -25.95 -4.80
CA LEU A 772 27.18 -24.62 -5.18
C LEU A 772 28.60 -24.38 -4.68
N THR A 773 29.48 -23.92 -5.55
CA THR A 773 30.77 -23.37 -5.16
C THR A 773 30.69 -21.85 -5.18
N LEU A 774 31.13 -21.20 -4.11
CA LEU A 774 31.36 -19.75 -4.02
C LEU A 774 32.85 -19.50 -3.79
N GLU A 775 33.51 -18.77 -4.67
CA GLU A 775 34.89 -18.32 -4.51
C GLU A 775 34.91 -16.82 -4.23
N VAL A 776 35.76 -16.41 -3.28
CA VAL A 776 35.94 -15.00 -2.87
C VAL A 776 37.43 -14.69 -2.72
N ARG A 777 37.89 -13.57 -3.28
CA ARG A 777 39.28 -13.13 -3.19
C ARG A 777 39.40 -11.60 -3.19
N ASN A 778 40.62 -11.10 -3.06
CA ASN A 778 40.97 -9.68 -3.05
C ASN A 778 40.14 -8.88 -2.02
N ILE A 779 39.99 -9.43 -0.82
CA ILE A 779 39.11 -8.86 0.21
C ILE A 779 39.82 -7.73 0.96
N VAL A 780 39.36 -6.51 0.72
CA VAL A 780 39.98 -5.28 1.23
C VAL A 780 38.93 -4.34 1.82
N ALA A 781 39.30 -3.62 2.89
CA ALA A 781 38.58 -2.44 3.33
C ALA A 781 39.00 -1.26 2.46
N VAL A 782 38.04 -0.45 2.01
CA VAL A 782 38.30 0.72 1.15
C VAL A 782 37.67 1.98 1.72
N ARG A 783 38.39 3.09 1.54
CA ARG A 783 37.90 4.43 1.79
C ARG A 783 37.69 5.08 0.43
N LEU A 784 36.44 5.17 0.01
CA LEU A 784 36.07 5.68 -1.32
C LEU A 784 36.06 7.22 -1.41
#